data_AF-A0A3D1UTC1-F1
#
_entry.id   AF-A0A3D1UTC1-F1
#
_cell.length_a   1.000
_cell.length_b   1.000
_cell.length_c   1.000
_cell.angle_alpha   90.00
_cell.angle_beta   90.00
_cell.angle_gamma   90.00
#
_symmetry.space_group_name_H-M   'P 1'
#
loop_
_entity.id
_entity.type
_entity.pdbx_description
1 polymer ?
#
loop_
_entity_poly.entity_id
_entity_poly.type
_entity_poly.pdbx_seq_one_letter_code
_entity_poly.pdbx_strand_id
1 'polypeptide(L)'
;MKTLFTVLLFTLSLLTVSAAPVTVFNCGIGGHNSRQGNQRLVPLLQQIRPQVLVIGYGGNDAWNSKALVSPENFRRNFENMIAVARQHGVRVIMLNTASPAIASYVSRRHRYPDAAPVEQRILPYNDILRKLAAQHQVLLNDFYQAVEQRGGATEAAGSLIRNSANSRTLDGLHLTPAGARLLGELAADCLRGHVKAGDKVLCLGDSNTWGAGLRGAGTVTGETYPAWLQTRLNHDLGLSTKTVPDPYRAPVSMQIPNADFQNDSLRSVPQRWVPARNTGSVEVCADDAGKNRYLRLTPAASKVLFLRTDLFPGSPGKWILTLQTRGAGEFQVALTAYVTGEKTPVYHVITENWSKQNSDWQSCRLPFSLPPKTRQISLIIRQSNGKGDFRQMKIMPDSTAAGKVALPPAATVLKNNRMSIEFFAPAQGGGIRSIRNAEGTEFVNRRPGGALWSMKLKKIHPDTKGLPPVVPLSIDPEQDDGTGGKNIDSHIDDLDFSALDAVKLGARPRMSVKDGQIHFFWEGIRIGGESGALDVWAKAEFSADGTFCMIDGGFTNRSTDYTVFYFALPQLDGLGALHGAPANDRLATPFFNGRLIANPVEKGLLGKDRIFQPNRSGHSMQFDALYNAGSGLHLASFDPNQCAKRYQLTASKENGVGWAVFNIPDNMRKVPQQWTVPYRSGFCTFQGDWYDSCMIYRDWALRQYWCAEGPEITRRSTPRWFKEIDEWFQLSVAQAKGQRKELEQLRQDLAGYDLGAWVTYWGLDNKTFHALNPDRFPFTPADEAVMKFLKENRIRPMGYLQCIGWSNASPSYRRAPDAEQNLVRNYYGQMIKWPTPAGQKSEDRIAYPGKLWRQALGDVVVQMAKSGFSAVYLDSGNHGGTYLNFTPACSGESGGGSGYVKGNQALLAELRRRARQVNPEFCFTSESFWEGNIAHLDGYLVCNTTNAYLEGDRVTPVPMVQAVYHDYTIMYSAWTSRWDLERDNGLAYVAKHALAFCWGVKPGWNILNLLYRYDNHPVALSSSLRRYAAYRTARKFLVYGQMLRPPVIRTAVPAVPVKWCISYRQNYFSTLMSPVPGNTWRAPDGSFALVLYNITEQEQPVSVTLDRKTYQLGNGTFRALYPAGQSFTAIPDANGCRIQLKVPPQSPVILELTGK
;
A
#
# COMPACT_ATOMS: atom_id res chain seq x y z
N MET A 1 50.21 -10.47 89.49
CA MET A 1 51.27 -10.34 88.45
C MET A 1 51.18 -11.57 87.57
N LYS A 2 51.20 -11.49 86.25
CA LYS A 2 51.29 -10.34 85.35
C LYS A 2 51.34 -10.90 83.93
N THR A 3 50.85 -10.10 82.99
CA THR A 3 51.38 -9.84 81.64
C THR A 3 52.19 -10.87 80.85
N LEU A 4 51.94 -10.79 79.55
CA LEU A 4 52.89 -10.99 78.43
C LEU A 4 53.32 -12.43 78.15
N PHE A 5 52.68 -13.07 77.14
CA PHE A 5 53.32 -13.61 75.92
C PHE A 5 52.36 -14.51 75.12
N THR A 6 51.76 -14.04 74.01
CA THR A 6 51.55 -14.81 72.76
C THR A 6 51.21 -13.85 71.60
N VAL A 7 52.23 -13.31 70.94
CA VAL A 7 52.15 -12.50 69.71
C VAL A 7 52.92 -13.27 68.63
N LEU A 8 52.48 -13.19 67.36
CA LEU A 8 53.01 -13.81 66.12
C LEU A 8 52.37 -15.17 65.70
N LEU A 9 51.23 -15.12 64.95
CA LEU A 9 51.01 -15.97 63.74
C LEU A 9 49.66 -15.77 62.99
N PHE A 10 48.73 -14.91 63.40
CA PHE A 10 47.50 -14.66 62.62
C PHE A 10 47.33 -13.17 62.27
N THR A 11 48.28 -12.65 61.51
CA THR A 11 48.18 -11.38 60.77
C THR A 11 47.91 -11.68 59.30
N LEU A 12 47.04 -10.87 58.69
CA LEU A 12 46.60 -10.90 57.29
C LEU A 12 45.74 -12.11 56.88
N SER A 13 44.43 -11.95 57.02
CA SER A 13 43.45 -12.19 55.94
C SER A 13 42.02 -12.23 56.49
N LEU A 14 41.57 -11.12 57.08
CA LEU A 14 40.16 -10.75 56.91
C LEU A 14 40.00 -10.25 55.46
N LEU A 15 40.25 -11.17 54.52
CA LEU A 15 39.71 -11.16 53.18
C LEU A 15 38.21 -11.07 53.39
N THR A 16 37.62 -9.94 53.03
CA THR A 16 36.18 -9.83 52.87
C THR A 16 35.74 -10.96 51.94
N VAL A 17 35.25 -12.06 52.49
CA VAL A 17 34.55 -13.10 51.71
C VAL A 17 33.30 -12.40 51.20
N SER A 18 33.39 -11.82 50.01
CA SER A 18 32.27 -11.14 49.36
C SER A 18 31.19 -12.20 49.16
N ALA A 19 30.12 -12.13 49.96
CA ALA A 19 29.00 -13.02 49.79
C ALA A 19 28.48 -12.93 48.35
N ALA A 20 28.10 -14.07 47.76
CA ALA A 20 27.73 -14.13 46.34
C ALA A 20 26.53 -13.21 46.06
N PRO A 21 26.54 -12.43 44.97
CA PRO A 21 25.45 -11.52 44.67
C PRO A 21 24.17 -12.31 44.34
N VAL A 22 23.03 -11.71 44.66
CA VAL A 22 21.72 -12.11 44.15
C VAL A 22 21.73 -12.02 42.64
N THR A 23 21.33 -13.09 41.96
CA THR A 23 21.28 -13.15 40.49
C THR A 23 19.84 -13.12 40.00
N VAL A 24 19.50 -12.15 39.16
CA VAL A 24 18.18 -12.04 38.54
C VAL A 24 18.23 -12.59 37.12
N PHE A 25 17.15 -13.25 36.70
CA PHE A 25 16.96 -13.76 35.34
C PHE A 25 15.76 -13.07 34.70
N ASN A 26 16.01 -12.34 33.60
CA ASN A 26 14.94 -11.77 32.78
C ASN A 26 14.40 -12.85 31.83
N CYS A 27 13.20 -13.36 32.09
CA CYS A 27 12.53 -14.35 31.25
C CYS A 27 11.22 -13.80 30.64
N GLY A 28 11.15 -12.49 30.44
CA GLY A 28 10.05 -11.84 29.73
C GLY A 28 10.03 -12.22 28.25
N ILE A 29 8.84 -12.39 27.66
CA ILE A 29 8.70 -12.47 26.18
C ILE A 29 7.52 -11.61 25.74
N GLY A 30 7.77 -10.73 24.77
CA GLY A 30 6.74 -9.85 24.24
C GLY A 30 5.57 -10.59 23.60
N GLY A 31 4.35 -10.11 23.86
CA GLY A 31 3.11 -10.70 23.36
C GLY A 31 2.61 -11.96 24.08
N HIS A 32 3.36 -12.49 25.05
CA HIS A 32 2.91 -13.65 25.84
C HIS A 32 1.89 -13.24 26.93
N ASN A 33 0.88 -14.08 27.12
CA ASN A 33 -0.13 -14.03 28.17
C ASN A 33 0.13 -15.13 29.25
N SER A 34 -0.69 -15.17 30.29
CA SER A 34 -0.56 -16.11 31.41
C SER A 34 -0.62 -17.59 31.01
N ARG A 35 -1.37 -17.95 29.96
CA ARG A 35 -1.44 -19.34 29.46
C ARG A 35 -0.07 -19.78 28.94
N GLN A 36 0.60 -18.93 28.17
CA GLN A 36 1.95 -19.22 27.71
C GLN A 36 2.98 -19.13 28.84
N GLY A 37 2.77 -18.25 29.83
CA GLY A 37 3.58 -18.22 31.06
C GLY A 37 3.54 -19.54 31.82
N ASN A 38 2.33 -20.09 32.01
CA ASN A 38 2.09 -21.35 32.70
C ASN A 38 2.77 -22.53 31.99
N GLN A 39 2.71 -22.58 30.66
CA GLN A 39 3.39 -23.59 29.84
C GLN A 39 4.93 -23.51 29.95
N ARG A 40 5.48 -22.31 30.15
CA ARG A 40 6.93 -22.06 30.18
C ARG A 40 7.55 -22.19 31.57
N LEU A 41 6.75 -22.18 32.63
CA LEU A 41 7.26 -22.09 33.99
C LEU A 41 8.07 -23.32 34.40
N VAL A 42 7.55 -24.55 34.23
CA VAL A 42 8.24 -25.78 34.65
C VAL A 42 9.64 -25.89 34.04
N PRO A 43 9.83 -25.73 32.71
CA PRO A 43 11.17 -25.74 32.12
C PRO A 43 12.11 -24.70 32.74
N LEU A 44 11.62 -23.48 33.00
CA LEU A 44 12.44 -22.41 33.57
C LEU A 44 12.83 -22.68 35.02
N LEU A 45 11.93 -23.24 35.83
CA LEU A 45 12.21 -23.64 37.20
C LEU A 45 13.27 -24.74 37.27
N GLN A 46 13.15 -25.75 36.40
CA GLN A 46 14.14 -26.82 36.31
C GLN A 46 15.51 -26.30 35.85
N GLN A 47 15.50 -25.35 34.91
CA GLN A 47 16.71 -24.81 34.29
C GLN A 47 17.49 -23.86 35.20
N ILE A 48 16.78 -22.99 35.92
CA ILE A 48 17.37 -21.89 36.69
C ILE A 48 17.49 -22.28 38.17
N ARG A 49 16.58 -23.13 38.65
CA ARG A 49 16.38 -23.51 40.06
C ARG A 49 16.33 -22.28 40.97
N PRO A 50 15.39 -21.35 40.73
CA PRO A 50 15.33 -20.10 41.48
C PRO A 50 14.80 -20.33 42.89
N GLN A 51 15.30 -19.54 43.85
CA GLN A 51 14.76 -19.49 45.21
C GLN A 51 13.60 -18.49 45.28
N VAL A 52 13.55 -17.54 44.34
CA VAL A 52 12.56 -16.47 44.28
C VAL A 52 11.96 -16.40 42.89
N LEU A 53 10.63 -16.37 42.77
CA LEU A 53 9.91 -16.22 41.52
C LEU A 53 9.07 -14.94 41.53
N VAL A 54 9.28 -14.09 40.53
CA VAL A 54 8.49 -12.87 40.28
C VAL A 54 7.66 -13.09 39.02
N ILE A 55 6.33 -13.00 39.11
CA ILE A 55 5.42 -13.26 37.99
C ILE A 55 4.69 -11.97 37.58
N GLY A 56 4.83 -11.55 36.31
CA GLY A 56 4.17 -10.38 35.75
C GLY A 56 3.47 -10.67 34.42
N TYR A 57 2.18 -11.02 34.51
CA TYR A 57 1.26 -11.18 33.37
C TYR A 57 -0.07 -10.50 33.70
N GLY A 58 -0.93 -10.33 32.68
CA GLY A 58 -2.22 -9.65 32.80
C GLY A 58 -2.44 -8.67 31.67
N GLY A 59 -1.39 -7.96 31.22
CA GLY A 59 -1.52 -6.97 30.16
C GLY A 59 -1.99 -7.58 28.84
N ASN A 60 -1.32 -8.62 28.34
CA ASN A 60 -1.76 -9.31 27.12
C ASN A 60 -3.06 -10.09 27.33
N ASP A 61 -3.25 -10.67 28.52
CA ASP A 61 -4.46 -11.42 28.88
C ASP A 61 -5.72 -10.56 28.80
N ALA A 62 -5.61 -9.29 29.22
CA ALA A 62 -6.71 -8.33 29.25
C ALA A 62 -6.81 -7.47 27.98
N TRP A 63 -5.67 -7.13 27.35
CA TRP A 63 -5.63 -6.11 26.29
C TRP A 63 -5.17 -6.60 24.93
N ASN A 64 -4.47 -7.71 24.81
CA ASN A 64 -4.07 -8.16 23.48
C ASN A 64 -5.23 -8.93 22.86
N SER A 65 -6.00 -8.28 21.98
CA SER A 65 -7.18 -8.87 21.34
C SER A 65 -6.92 -10.19 20.58
N LYS A 66 -5.66 -10.50 20.24
CA LYS A 66 -5.26 -11.77 19.60
C LYS A 66 -4.75 -12.81 20.60
N ALA A 67 -4.62 -12.46 21.87
CA ALA A 67 -4.03 -13.28 22.92
C ALA A 67 -4.79 -13.19 24.26
N LEU A 68 -6.10 -12.91 24.23
CA LEU A 68 -6.92 -12.82 25.44
C LEU A 68 -6.98 -14.16 26.20
N VAL A 69 -7.09 -14.08 27.52
CA VAL A 69 -7.32 -15.22 28.42
C VAL A 69 -8.43 -14.83 29.37
N SER A 70 -9.52 -15.59 29.47
CA SER A 70 -10.61 -15.22 30.39
C SER A 70 -10.14 -15.15 31.85
N PRO A 71 -10.77 -14.33 32.71
CA PRO A 71 -10.40 -14.21 34.12
C PRO A 71 -10.33 -15.56 34.86
N GLU A 72 -11.25 -16.50 34.57
CA GLU A 72 -11.28 -17.83 35.19
C GLU A 72 -10.08 -18.68 34.75
N ASN A 73 -9.68 -18.58 33.48
CA ASN A 73 -8.49 -19.27 32.98
C ASN A 73 -7.22 -18.61 33.51
N PHE A 74 -7.20 -17.29 33.64
CA PHE A 74 -6.10 -16.54 34.22
C PHE A 74 -5.87 -16.91 35.69
N ARG A 75 -6.95 -17.00 36.49
CA ARG A 75 -6.89 -17.48 37.88
C ARG A 75 -6.30 -18.89 37.95
N ARG A 76 -6.81 -19.82 37.14
CA ARG A 76 -6.28 -21.20 37.08
C ARG A 76 -4.82 -21.26 36.67
N ASN A 77 -4.39 -20.43 35.72
CA ASN A 77 -2.99 -20.34 35.32
C ASN A 77 -2.09 -19.91 36.49
N PHE A 78 -2.49 -18.89 37.26
CA PHE A 78 -1.70 -18.43 38.40
C PHE A 78 -1.72 -19.39 39.59
N GLU A 79 -2.86 -20.01 39.90
CA GLU A 79 -2.93 -21.07 40.91
C GLU A 79 -1.98 -22.23 40.57
N ASN A 80 -1.98 -22.65 39.30
CA ASN A 80 -1.06 -23.68 38.83
C ASN A 80 0.39 -23.22 38.91
N MET A 81 0.70 -21.99 38.48
CA MET A 81 2.07 -21.47 38.55
C MET A 81 2.60 -21.41 39.99
N ILE A 82 1.77 -21.02 40.96
CA ILE A 82 2.15 -20.99 42.39
C ILE A 82 2.39 -22.41 42.91
N ALA A 83 1.46 -23.34 42.65
CA ALA A 83 1.58 -24.72 43.09
C ALA A 83 2.83 -25.39 42.54
N VAL A 84 3.06 -25.25 41.22
CA VAL A 84 4.23 -25.78 40.52
C VAL A 84 5.52 -25.17 41.04
N ALA A 85 5.57 -23.86 41.28
CA ALA A 85 6.75 -23.19 41.82
C ALA A 85 7.15 -23.75 43.20
N ARG A 86 6.18 -23.95 44.09
CA ARG A 86 6.42 -24.56 45.41
C ARG A 86 6.94 -25.99 45.30
N GLN A 87 6.34 -26.80 44.42
CA GLN A 87 6.80 -28.17 44.15
C GLN A 87 8.26 -28.22 43.66
N HIS A 88 8.71 -27.18 42.96
CA HIS A 88 10.08 -27.07 42.45
C HIS A 88 11.03 -26.31 43.41
N GLY A 89 10.65 -26.15 44.68
CA GLY A 89 11.52 -25.60 45.71
C GLY A 89 11.68 -24.08 45.68
N VAL A 90 10.79 -23.35 45.00
CA VAL A 90 10.76 -21.89 45.09
C VAL A 90 10.26 -21.48 46.48
N ARG A 91 11.13 -20.80 47.24
CA ARG A 91 10.86 -20.38 48.63
C ARG A 91 9.98 -19.13 48.69
N VAL A 92 10.20 -18.17 47.79
CA VAL A 92 9.50 -16.88 47.78
C VAL A 92 8.86 -16.68 46.42
N ILE A 93 7.57 -16.40 46.39
CA ILE A 93 6.83 -16.09 45.15
C ILE A 93 6.25 -14.68 45.31
N MET A 94 6.40 -13.86 44.28
CA MET A 94 5.86 -12.51 44.22
C MET A 94 5.04 -12.33 42.94
N LEU A 95 3.83 -11.81 43.07
CA LEU A 95 2.96 -11.47 41.95
C LEU A 95 3.03 -9.96 41.70
N ASN A 96 3.32 -9.57 40.46
CA ASN A 96 3.23 -8.20 40.00
C ASN A 96 1.87 -7.99 39.32
N THR A 97 1.09 -7.04 39.82
CA THR A 97 -0.08 -6.55 39.06
C THR A 97 0.40 -5.90 37.76
N ALA A 98 -0.34 -6.09 36.67
CA ALA A 98 -0.05 -5.43 35.41
C ALA A 98 -0.28 -3.92 35.54
N SER A 99 0.62 -3.11 34.99
CA SER A 99 0.52 -1.65 35.02
C SER A 99 -0.75 -1.15 34.33
N PRO A 100 -1.26 0.06 34.64
CA PRO A 100 -2.31 0.69 33.85
C PRO A 100 -1.83 0.93 32.42
N ALA A 101 -2.77 1.08 31.51
CA ALA A 101 -2.49 1.38 30.12
C ALA A 101 -3.08 2.72 29.72
N ILE A 102 -2.41 3.37 28.77
CA ILE A 102 -2.97 4.54 28.10
C ILE A 102 -4.03 4.04 27.14
N ALA A 103 -5.29 4.04 27.58
CA ALA A 103 -6.38 3.48 26.79
C ALA A 103 -6.55 4.14 25.43
N SER A 104 -6.30 5.44 25.32
CA SER A 104 -6.31 6.15 24.04
C SER A 104 -5.31 5.56 23.02
N TYR A 105 -4.27 4.86 23.47
CA TYR A 105 -3.27 4.21 22.61
C TYR A 105 -3.54 2.73 22.43
N VAL A 106 -4.02 2.05 23.47
CA VAL A 106 -4.38 0.62 23.39
C VAL A 106 -5.62 0.39 22.53
N SER A 107 -6.66 1.20 22.68
CA SER A 107 -7.90 1.12 21.89
C SER A 107 -7.67 1.35 20.39
N ARG A 108 -6.55 1.96 19.99
CA ARG A 108 -6.18 2.11 18.56
C ARG A 108 -5.69 0.81 17.96
N ARG A 109 -5.15 -0.11 18.78
CA ARG A 109 -4.49 -1.34 18.32
C ARG A 109 -5.33 -2.58 18.58
N HIS A 110 -6.18 -2.54 19.59
CA HIS A 110 -6.98 -3.69 20.00
C HIS A 110 -8.45 -3.33 20.10
N ARG A 111 -9.29 -4.16 19.46
CA ARG A 111 -10.73 -4.16 19.61
C ARG A 111 -11.16 -5.46 20.27
N TYR A 112 -12.17 -5.36 21.12
CA TYR A 112 -12.64 -6.48 21.92
C TYR A 112 -14.13 -6.70 21.63
N PRO A 113 -14.60 -7.95 21.73
CA PRO A 113 -16.00 -8.29 21.44
C PRO A 113 -16.98 -7.74 22.49
N ASP A 114 -16.51 -7.45 23.70
CA ASP A 114 -17.27 -6.89 24.82
C ASP A 114 -17.02 -5.38 25.01
N ALA A 115 -18.00 -4.68 25.58
CA ALA A 115 -17.99 -3.22 25.72
C ALA A 115 -17.17 -2.70 26.93
N ALA A 116 -16.43 -3.57 27.63
CA ALA A 116 -15.64 -3.17 28.79
C ALA A 116 -14.55 -2.14 28.39
N PRO A 117 -14.47 -0.97 29.07
CA PRO A 117 -13.43 0.02 28.84
C PRO A 117 -12.03 -0.56 29.02
N VAL A 118 -11.07 -0.08 28.24
CA VAL A 118 -9.70 -0.64 28.25
C VAL A 118 -9.08 -0.53 29.63
N GLU A 119 -9.22 0.60 30.29
CA GLU A 119 -8.72 0.84 31.65
C GLU A 119 -9.35 -0.14 32.65
N GLN A 120 -10.62 -0.49 32.45
CA GLN A 120 -11.34 -1.40 33.34
C GLN A 120 -11.04 -2.88 33.08
N ARG A 121 -10.58 -3.23 31.88
CA ARG A 121 -10.30 -4.63 31.51
C ARG A 121 -9.22 -5.29 32.33
N ILE A 122 -8.24 -4.53 32.83
CA ILE A 122 -7.16 -5.10 33.63
C ILE A 122 -7.56 -5.29 35.09
N LEU A 123 -8.61 -4.61 35.56
CA LEU A 123 -9.02 -4.62 36.97
C LEU A 123 -9.39 -6.03 37.47
N PRO A 124 -10.21 -6.84 36.75
CA PRO A 124 -10.50 -8.20 37.20
C PRO A 124 -9.25 -9.09 37.33
N TYR A 125 -8.26 -8.90 36.45
CA TYR A 125 -7.01 -9.67 36.47
C TYR A 125 -6.14 -9.26 37.65
N ASN A 126 -5.99 -7.96 37.89
CA ASN A 126 -5.24 -7.46 39.05
C ASN A 126 -5.92 -7.82 40.38
N ASP A 127 -7.25 -7.82 40.44
CA ASP A 127 -7.99 -8.28 41.63
C ASP A 127 -7.83 -9.78 41.87
N ILE A 128 -7.78 -10.60 40.81
CA ILE A 128 -7.42 -12.01 40.93
C ILE A 128 -6.01 -12.16 41.51
N LEU A 129 -5.03 -11.40 41.05
CA LEU A 129 -3.65 -11.47 41.59
C LEU A 129 -3.60 -11.08 43.07
N ARG A 130 -4.32 -10.02 43.48
CA ARG A 130 -4.43 -9.61 44.89
C ARG A 130 -5.03 -10.72 45.75
N LYS A 131 -6.14 -11.30 45.31
CA LYS A 131 -6.82 -12.39 46.03
C LYS A 131 -5.97 -13.65 46.12
N LEU A 132 -5.30 -14.04 45.02
CA LEU A 132 -4.41 -15.20 45.01
C LEU A 132 -3.17 -14.98 45.89
N ALA A 133 -2.62 -13.76 45.94
CA ALA A 133 -1.51 -13.44 46.83
C ALA A 133 -1.88 -13.65 48.30
N ALA A 134 -3.04 -13.14 48.73
CA ALA A 134 -3.56 -13.36 50.08
C ALA A 134 -3.92 -14.84 50.34
N GLN A 135 -4.67 -15.46 49.44
CA GLN A 135 -5.16 -16.85 49.59
C GLN A 135 -4.01 -17.86 49.67
N HIS A 136 -2.97 -17.69 48.84
CA HIS A 136 -1.83 -18.59 48.82
C HIS A 136 -0.68 -18.13 49.71
N GLN A 137 -0.80 -17.00 50.42
CA GLN A 137 0.26 -16.41 51.24
C GLN A 137 1.57 -16.23 50.45
N VAL A 138 1.46 -15.59 49.27
CA VAL A 138 2.61 -15.17 48.45
C VAL A 138 2.67 -13.65 48.41
N LEU A 139 3.85 -13.09 48.10
CA LEU A 139 4.04 -11.64 48.10
C LEU A 139 3.28 -10.99 46.94
N LEU A 140 2.79 -9.76 47.15
CA LEU A 140 2.17 -8.94 46.13
C LEU A 140 2.97 -7.64 45.99
N ASN A 141 3.37 -7.34 44.76
CA ASN A 141 3.82 -6.00 44.38
C ASN A 141 2.73 -5.36 43.52
N ASP A 142 1.93 -4.50 44.14
CA ASP A 142 0.81 -3.79 43.48
C ASP A 142 1.33 -2.60 42.66
N PHE A 143 2.07 -2.94 41.60
CA PHE A 143 2.62 -1.96 40.68
C PHE A 143 1.53 -1.13 39.99
N TYR A 144 0.33 -1.68 39.77
CA TYR A 144 -0.79 -0.93 39.22
C TYR A 144 -1.11 0.26 40.13
N GLN A 145 -1.33 0.00 41.43
CA GLN A 145 -1.63 1.04 42.40
C GLN A 145 -0.48 2.05 42.52
N ALA A 146 0.78 1.58 42.44
CA ALA A 146 1.93 2.46 42.54
C ALA A 146 2.06 3.42 41.34
N VAL A 147 1.67 2.99 40.14
CA VAL A 147 1.59 3.85 38.95
C VAL A 147 0.41 4.80 39.03
N GLU A 148 -0.76 4.35 39.48
CA GLU A 148 -1.94 5.21 39.68
C GLU A 148 -1.68 6.34 40.69
N GLN A 149 -1.01 6.04 41.81
CA GLN A 149 -0.60 7.06 42.80
C GLN A 149 0.38 8.11 42.25
N ARG A 150 1.03 7.82 41.12
CA ARG A 150 1.98 8.72 40.43
C ARG A 150 1.37 9.32 39.16
N GLY A 151 0.04 9.45 39.14
CA GLY A 151 -0.70 10.10 38.07
C GLY A 151 -1.17 9.16 36.95
N GLY A 152 -1.03 7.84 37.12
CA GLY A 152 -1.55 6.84 36.20
C GLY A 152 -0.84 6.79 34.84
N ALA A 153 -1.38 5.97 33.95
CA ALA A 153 -0.89 5.89 32.57
C ALA A 153 -1.47 7.03 31.73
N THR A 154 -0.67 8.08 31.52
CA THR A 154 -1.09 9.27 30.74
C THR A 154 -0.19 9.51 29.54
N GLU A 155 -0.64 10.39 28.64
CA GLU A 155 0.14 10.84 27.47
C GLU A 155 1.18 11.93 27.81
N ALA A 156 1.29 12.33 29.09
CA ALA A 156 2.23 13.36 29.52
C ALA A 156 3.69 12.84 29.48
N ALA A 157 4.66 13.74 29.25
CA ALA A 157 6.08 13.37 29.22
C ALA A 157 6.57 12.74 30.54
N GLY A 158 5.93 13.06 31.67
CA GLY A 158 6.23 12.48 32.98
C GLY A 158 5.66 11.07 33.21
N SER A 159 4.87 10.54 32.28
CA SER A 159 4.26 9.20 32.42
C SER A 159 5.31 8.10 32.54
N LEU A 160 5.04 7.15 33.42
CA LEU A 160 5.85 5.94 33.58
C LEU A 160 5.61 4.93 32.46
N ILE A 161 4.55 5.13 31.67
CA ILE A 161 4.23 4.36 30.48
C ILE A 161 4.67 5.14 29.25
N ARG A 162 5.30 4.42 28.32
CA ARG A 162 5.83 4.96 27.07
C ARG A 162 4.72 5.60 26.27
N ASN A 163 4.95 6.83 25.84
CA ASN A 163 4.02 7.59 25.02
C ASN A 163 4.76 8.45 24.01
N SER A 164 4.00 9.18 23.19
CA SER A 164 4.59 10.07 22.18
C SER A 164 5.50 11.12 22.80
N ALA A 165 5.12 11.69 23.96
CA ALA A 165 5.86 12.75 24.60
C ALA A 165 7.19 12.29 25.21
N ASN A 166 7.26 11.10 25.82
CA ASN A 166 8.45 10.63 26.54
C ASN A 166 9.33 9.66 25.74
N SER A 167 8.77 8.95 24.77
CA SER A 167 9.52 7.93 24.02
C SER A 167 9.35 8.06 22.50
N ARG A 168 8.69 9.12 22.03
CA ARG A 168 8.42 9.40 20.61
C ARG A 168 7.66 8.29 19.89
N THR A 169 6.95 7.44 20.64
CA THR A 169 6.19 6.30 20.12
C THR A 169 4.81 6.22 20.78
N LEU A 170 3.74 6.01 20.01
CA LEU A 170 2.38 5.79 20.53
C LEU A 170 2.22 4.38 21.11
N ASP A 171 2.96 4.10 22.18
CA ASP A 171 3.08 2.78 22.79
C ASP A 171 1.94 2.51 23.78
N GLY A 172 1.87 3.22 24.89
CA GLY A 172 0.74 3.15 25.84
C GLY A 172 0.59 1.85 26.63
N LEU A 173 1.51 0.90 26.49
CA LEU A 173 1.55 -0.35 27.25
C LEU A 173 2.89 -0.57 27.95
N HIS A 174 3.99 -0.20 27.30
CA HIS A 174 5.33 -0.51 27.79
C HIS A 174 5.91 0.54 28.72
N LEU A 175 6.78 0.14 29.65
CA LEU A 175 7.36 1.06 30.63
C LEU A 175 8.45 1.96 30.03
N THR A 176 8.52 3.22 30.49
CA THR A 176 9.69 4.08 30.28
C THR A 176 10.86 3.62 31.14
N PRO A 177 12.10 4.12 30.95
CA PRO A 177 13.20 3.82 31.87
C PRO A 177 12.86 4.14 33.34
N ALA A 178 12.13 5.24 33.58
CA ALA A 178 11.65 5.61 34.91
C ALA A 178 10.58 4.65 35.44
N GLY A 179 9.64 4.20 34.58
CA GLY A 179 8.64 3.20 34.97
C GLY A 179 9.25 1.83 35.29
N ALA A 180 10.23 1.40 34.50
CA ALA A 180 10.96 0.15 34.73
C ALA A 180 11.83 0.23 35.99
N ARG A 181 12.45 1.38 36.26
CA ARG A 181 13.15 1.65 37.53
C ARG A 181 12.21 1.49 38.72
N LEU A 182 11.04 2.17 38.69
CA LEU A 182 10.08 2.10 39.78
C LEU A 182 9.59 0.67 40.04
N LEU A 183 9.27 -0.09 38.98
CA LEU A 183 8.86 -1.49 39.12
C LEU A 183 9.97 -2.33 39.77
N GLY A 184 11.23 -2.14 39.38
CA GLY A 184 12.37 -2.85 39.95
C GLY A 184 12.64 -2.49 41.40
N GLU A 185 12.53 -1.21 41.77
CA GLU A 185 12.70 -0.74 43.16
C GLU A 185 11.59 -1.25 44.08
N LEU A 186 10.32 -1.15 43.68
CA LEU A 186 9.19 -1.66 44.47
C LEU A 186 9.24 -3.18 44.65
N ALA A 187 9.61 -3.90 43.60
CA ALA A 187 9.83 -5.35 43.68
C ALA A 187 10.96 -5.69 44.68
N ALA A 188 12.03 -4.90 44.71
CA ALA A 188 13.13 -5.09 45.66
C ALA A 188 12.68 -4.82 47.11
N ASP A 189 11.88 -3.77 47.32
CA ASP A 189 11.32 -3.42 48.62
C ASP A 189 10.40 -4.52 49.16
N CYS A 190 9.49 -5.08 48.33
CA CYS A 190 8.64 -6.21 48.71
C CYS A 190 9.47 -7.47 49.06
N LEU A 191 10.58 -7.67 48.37
CA LEU A 191 11.48 -8.80 48.57
C LEU A 191 12.50 -8.57 49.71
N ARG A 192 12.56 -7.37 50.29
CA ARG A 192 13.44 -7.05 51.40
C ARG A 192 13.16 -7.99 52.58
N GLY A 193 14.23 -8.51 53.20
CA GLY A 193 14.14 -9.50 54.28
C GLY A 193 13.75 -10.92 53.83
N HIS A 194 13.29 -11.10 52.59
CA HIS A 194 12.92 -12.41 52.05
C HIS A 194 14.00 -13.01 51.14
N VAL A 195 14.94 -12.21 50.64
CA VAL A 195 16.04 -12.63 49.76
C VAL A 195 17.36 -12.59 50.52
N LYS A 196 18.21 -13.60 50.31
CA LYS A 196 19.56 -13.66 50.91
C LYS A 196 20.64 -13.70 49.83
N ALA A 197 21.88 -13.43 50.23
CA ALA A 197 23.03 -13.51 49.35
C ALA A 197 23.10 -14.89 48.65
N GLY A 198 23.37 -14.87 47.35
CA GLY A 198 23.42 -16.04 46.48
C GLY A 198 22.07 -16.54 45.94
N ASP A 199 20.94 -15.99 46.37
CA ASP A 199 19.63 -16.38 45.84
C ASP A 199 19.50 -16.04 44.34
N LYS A 200 18.81 -16.92 43.61
CA LYS A 200 18.41 -16.68 42.21
C LYS A 200 16.95 -16.24 42.13
N VAL A 201 16.72 -15.12 41.46
CA VAL A 201 15.40 -14.52 41.23
C VAL A 201 15.02 -14.72 39.77
N LEU A 202 13.91 -15.40 39.50
CA LEU A 202 13.35 -15.56 38.16
C LEU A 202 12.24 -14.54 37.92
N CYS A 203 12.41 -13.64 36.96
CA CYS A 203 11.35 -12.73 36.50
C CYS A 203 10.65 -13.35 35.29
N LEU A 204 9.48 -13.95 35.52
CA LEU A 204 8.61 -14.53 34.49
C LEU A 204 7.55 -13.51 34.08
N GLY A 205 7.49 -13.14 32.80
CA GLY A 205 6.46 -12.20 32.38
C GLY A 205 6.40 -11.93 30.88
N ASP A 206 5.73 -10.83 30.53
CA ASP A 206 5.48 -10.39 29.16
C ASP A 206 6.52 -9.37 28.65
N SER A 207 6.13 -8.50 27.72
CA SER A 207 6.99 -7.44 27.16
C SER A 207 7.47 -6.41 28.18
N ASN A 208 6.75 -6.19 29.29
CA ASN A 208 7.21 -5.31 30.36
C ASN A 208 8.32 -5.94 31.19
N THR A 209 8.30 -7.27 31.34
CA THR A 209 9.42 -8.01 31.93
C THR A 209 10.63 -8.06 31.00
N TRP A 210 10.40 -8.23 29.70
CA TRP A 210 11.47 -8.14 28.70
C TRP A 210 12.13 -6.76 28.69
N GLY A 211 11.38 -5.69 28.93
CA GLY A 211 11.86 -4.31 28.83
C GLY A 211 11.73 -3.76 27.41
N ALA A 212 10.60 -4.02 26.75
CA ALA A 212 10.35 -3.54 25.39
C ALA A 212 10.54 -2.02 25.28
N GLY A 213 11.38 -1.61 24.33
CA GLY A 213 11.73 -0.20 24.10
C GLY A 213 12.83 0.36 25.02
N LEU A 214 13.43 -0.46 25.89
CA LEU A 214 14.49 -0.06 26.82
C LEU A 214 15.86 -0.60 26.38
N ARG A 215 16.93 0.14 26.71
CA ARG A 215 18.30 -0.34 26.46
C ARG A 215 18.60 -1.55 27.36
N GLY A 216 19.14 -2.63 26.78
CA GLY A 216 19.34 -3.88 27.50
C GLY A 216 18.10 -4.78 27.61
N ALA A 217 17.07 -4.55 26.78
CA ALA A 217 15.89 -5.41 26.69
C ALA A 217 16.26 -6.91 26.58
N GLY A 218 15.64 -7.74 27.41
CA GLY A 218 15.93 -9.16 27.54
C GLY A 218 17.15 -9.52 28.39
N THR A 219 17.80 -8.52 28.98
CA THR A 219 18.95 -8.70 29.87
C THR A 219 18.65 -8.17 31.27
N VAL A 220 19.60 -8.37 32.19
CA VAL A 220 19.64 -7.77 33.54
C VAL A 220 20.67 -6.64 33.64
N THR A 221 20.93 -5.98 32.51
CA THR A 221 21.75 -4.77 32.39
C THR A 221 20.96 -3.70 31.64
N GLY A 222 21.39 -2.44 31.74
CA GLY A 222 20.70 -1.31 31.13
C GLY A 222 19.48 -0.86 31.92
N GLU A 223 18.38 -0.60 31.22
CA GLU A 223 17.24 0.17 31.73
C GLU A 223 16.04 -0.71 32.15
N THR A 224 16.14 -2.04 32.08
CA THR A 224 15.03 -2.96 32.35
C THR A 224 14.72 -3.10 33.85
N TYR A 225 13.47 -3.41 34.23
CA TYR A 225 13.15 -3.58 35.65
C TYR A 225 13.93 -4.73 36.31
N PRO A 226 14.21 -5.87 35.64
CA PRO A 226 15.04 -6.91 36.24
C PRO A 226 16.47 -6.44 36.53
N ALA A 227 17.02 -5.53 35.71
CA ALA A 227 18.32 -4.91 35.96
C ALA A 227 18.30 -4.02 37.23
N TRP A 228 17.24 -3.21 37.39
CA TRP A 228 17.03 -2.40 38.60
C TRP A 228 16.79 -3.27 39.84
N LEU A 229 15.98 -4.32 39.74
CA LEU A 229 15.73 -5.28 40.82
C LEU A 229 17.04 -5.93 41.31
N GLN A 230 17.87 -6.42 40.39
CA GLN A 230 19.16 -7.03 40.75
C GLN A 230 20.07 -6.04 41.47
N THR A 231 20.13 -4.82 40.96
CA THR A 231 20.99 -3.77 41.52
C THR A 231 20.55 -3.42 42.93
N ARG A 232 19.25 -3.20 43.15
CA ARG A 232 18.70 -2.81 44.46
C ARG A 232 18.79 -3.92 45.50
N LEU A 233 18.49 -5.17 45.14
CA LEU A 233 18.63 -6.30 46.08
C LEU A 233 20.07 -6.49 46.54
N ASN A 234 21.04 -6.38 45.62
CA ASN A 234 22.46 -6.48 45.98
C ASN A 234 22.93 -5.29 46.80
N HIS A 235 22.41 -4.09 46.53
CA HIS A 235 22.71 -2.90 47.33
C HIS A 235 22.17 -3.01 48.76
N ASP A 236 20.89 -3.35 48.91
CA ASP A 236 20.22 -3.41 50.21
C ASP A 236 20.78 -4.52 51.12
N LEU A 237 21.39 -5.56 50.54
CA LEU A 237 22.11 -6.61 51.27
C LEU A 237 23.59 -6.26 51.54
N GLY A 238 24.07 -5.09 51.12
CA GLY A 238 25.48 -4.69 51.26
C GLY A 238 26.45 -5.46 50.35
N LEU A 239 25.94 -6.17 49.33
CA LEU A 239 26.73 -6.98 48.38
C LEU A 239 27.30 -6.17 47.22
N SER A 240 26.80 -4.95 47.02
CA SER A 240 27.25 -4.02 45.99
C SER A 240 27.03 -2.58 46.46
N THR A 241 27.99 -1.70 46.21
CA THR A 241 27.79 -0.25 46.44
C THR A 241 27.03 0.42 45.30
N LYS A 242 26.75 -0.30 44.21
CA LYS A 242 26.04 0.25 43.04
C LYS A 242 24.57 0.47 43.35
N THR A 243 24.11 1.69 43.12
CA THR A 243 22.69 2.08 43.24
C THR A 243 21.98 2.18 41.88
N VAL A 244 22.71 2.03 40.77
CA VAL A 244 22.22 2.10 39.37
C VAL A 244 22.76 0.90 38.56
N PRO A 245 21.98 0.29 37.64
CA PRO A 245 22.41 -0.89 36.88
C PRO A 245 23.57 -0.60 35.91
N ASP A 246 24.34 -1.65 35.61
CA ASP A 246 25.42 -1.57 34.62
C ASP A 246 24.89 -1.28 33.21
N PRO A 247 25.57 -0.44 32.40
CA PRO A 247 25.15 -0.13 31.04
C PRO A 247 25.30 -1.35 30.12
N TYR A 248 24.35 -1.52 29.20
CA TYR A 248 24.39 -2.61 28.20
C TYR A 248 25.54 -2.44 27.18
N ARG A 249 26.26 -3.52 26.87
CA ARG A 249 27.31 -3.60 25.83
C ARG A 249 27.03 -4.76 24.86
N ALA A 250 27.21 -4.56 23.54
CA ALA A 250 26.87 -5.55 22.49
C ALA A 250 27.98 -6.64 22.28
N PRO A 251 27.64 -7.87 21.80
CA PRO A 251 28.60 -8.99 21.64
C PRO A 251 29.42 -9.03 20.32
N VAL A 252 30.51 -9.82 20.29
CA VAL A 252 31.53 -9.95 19.20
C VAL A 252 31.27 -11.17 18.27
N SER A 253 31.75 -11.14 17.00
CA SER A 253 31.56 -12.15 15.92
C SER A 253 32.02 -13.59 16.20
N MET A 254 31.34 -14.59 15.61
CA MET A 254 31.67 -16.03 15.71
C MET A 254 32.55 -16.53 14.56
N GLN A 255 33.50 -17.43 14.87
CA GLN A 255 34.49 -17.96 13.91
C GLN A 255 34.08 -19.35 13.39
N ILE A 256 33.81 -19.46 12.08
CA ILE A 256 33.54 -20.75 11.42
C ILE A 256 34.89 -21.47 11.20
N PRO A 257 35.02 -22.78 11.52
CA PRO A 257 36.24 -23.54 11.27
C PRO A 257 36.59 -23.56 9.79
N ASN A 258 37.84 -23.17 9.48
CA ASN A 258 38.42 -23.30 8.15
C ASN A 258 37.53 -22.72 7.05
N ALA A 259 37.00 -21.51 7.29
CA ALA A 259 35.96 -20.89 6.46
C ALA A 259 36.44 -20.31 5.12
N ASP A 260 37.76 -20.20 4.96
CA ASP A 260 38.43 -19.71 3.75
C ASP A 260 39.16 -20.81 2.98
N PHE A 261 39.23 -22.03 3.54
CA PHE A 261 39.81 -23.24 2.94
C PHE A 261 41.30 -23.10 2.54
N GLN A 262 41.99 -22.06 3.04
CA GLN A 262 43.33 -21.69 2.55
C GLN A 262 44.42 -22.71 2.91
N ASN A 263 44.17 -23.53 3.92
CA ASN A 263 45.12 -24.54 4.40
C ASN A 263 44.85 -25.95 3.85
N ASP A 264 43.82 -26.15 3.03
CA ASP A 264 43.41 -27.49 2.52
C ASP A 264 43.99 -27.84 1.15
N SER A 265 44.51 -29.05 0.99
CA SER A 265 44.93 -29.57 -0.32
C SER A 265 43.80 -29.53 -1.37
N LEU A 266 44.14 -29.24 -2.63
CA LEU A 266 43.15 -29.26 -3.70
C LEU A 266 42.57 -30.67 -3.91
N ARG A 267 41.29 -30.73 -4.31
CA ARG A 267 40.52 -31.97 -4.50
C ARG A 267 40.39 -32.83 -3.23
N SER A 268 40.61 -32.24 -2.06
CA SER A 268 40.31 -32.90 -0.78
C SER A 268 39.00 -32.39 -0.19
N VAL A 269 38.45 -33.14 0.77
CA VAL A 269 37.41 -32.63 1.67
C VAL A 269 38.06 -31.58 2.59
N PRO A 270 37.44 -30.41 2.85
CA PRO A 270 38.01 -29.42 3.75
C PRO A 270 38.19 -29.97 5.16
N GLN A 271 39.32 -29.67 5.80
CA GLN A 271 39.56 -30.00 7.20
C GLN A 271 38.46 -29.41 8.07
N ARG A 272 37.97 -30.21 9.02
CA ARG A 272 36.86 -29.86 9.92
C ARG A 272 35.50 -29.69 9.24
N TRP A 273 35.35 -30.26 8.04
CA TRP A 273 34.07 -30.41 7.37
C TRP A 273 33.82 -31.90 7.05
N VAL A 274 32.58 -32.35 7.26
CA VAL A 274 32.19 -33.77 7.20
C VAL A 274 31.04 -33.94 6.20
N PRO A 275 31.28 -34.53 5.02
CA PRO A 275 30.23 -34.83 4.05
C PRO A 275 29.42 -36.07 4.46
N ALA A 276 28.14 -36.09 4.09
CA ALA A 276 27.29 -37.27 4.27
C ALA A 276 27.62 -38.34 3.22
N ARG A 277 27.76 -39.60 3.68
CA ARG A 277 28.07 -40.75 2.81
C ARG A 277 27.01 -40.90 1.70
N ASN A 278 27.46 -41.24 0.49
CA ASN A 278 26.59 -41.55 -0.66
C ASN A 278 25.66 -40.41 -1.13
N THR A 279 25.98 -39.14 -0.83
CA THR A 279 25.17 -37.97 -1.23
C THR A 279 25.76 -37.14 -2.38
N GLY A 280 27.03 -37.36 -2.74
CA GLY A 280 27.74 -36.70 -3.85
C GLY A 280 29.21 -36.47 -3.53
N SER A 281 29.91 -35.61 -4.27
CA SER A 281 31.32 -35.27 -4.05
C SER A 281 31.49 -33.86 -3.44
N VAL A 282 32.51 -33.72 -2.59
CA VAL A 282 32.89 -32.48 -1.91
C VAL A 282 34.39 -32.28 -2.06
N GLU A 283 34.79 -31.16 -2.67
CA GLU A 283 36.19 -30.92 -3.02
C GLU A 283 36.56 -29.44 -2.84
N VAL A 284 37.74 -29.18 -2.25
CA VAL A 284 38.37 -27.86 -2.26
C VAL A 284 38.96 -27.59 -3.64
N CYS A 285 38.58 -26.48 -4.24
CA CYS A 285 39.05 -26.00 -5.52
C CYS A 285 39.76 -24.65 -5.35
N ALA A 286 40.49 -24.21 -6.36
CA ALA A 286 41.04 -22.86 -6.45
C ALA A 286 40.58 -22.20 -7.74
N ASP A 287 40.58 -20.87 -7.75
CA ASP A 287 40.43 -20.10 -8.98
C ASP A 287 41.64 -20.28 -9.91
N ASP A 288 41.51 -19.83 -11.17
CA ASP A 288 42.53 -20.04 -12.22
C ASP A 288 43.89 -19.42 -11.87
N ALA A 289 43.91 -18.46 -10.92
CA ALA A 289 45.11 -17.81 -10.39
C ALA A 289 45.69 -18.50 -9.14
N GLY A 290 45.03 -19.53 -8.61
CA GLY A 290 45.45 -20.27 -7.41
C GLY A 290 45.35 -19.49 -6.09
N LYS A 291 44.85 -18.24 -6.11
CA LYS A 291 44.88 -17.30 -4.98
C LYS A 291 43.69 -17.44 -4.04
N ASN A 292 42.52 -17.83 -4.55
CA ASN A 292 41.33 -17.99 -3.72
C ASN A 292 40.82 -19.43 -3.77
N ARG A 293 40.82 -20.09 -2.61
CA ARG A 293 40.21 -21.40 -2.47
C ARG A 293 38.71 -21.28 -2.21
N TYR A 294 37.96 -22.23 -2.74
CA TYR A 294 36.52 -22.33 -2.57
C TYR A 294 36.10 -23.78 -2.50
N LEU A 295 34.93 -24.01 -1.92
CA LEU A 295 34.37 -25.33 -1.70
C LEU A 295 33.38 -25.66 -2.83
N ARG A 296 33.56 -26.79 -3.52
CA ARG A 296 32.64 -27.29 -4.54
C ARG A 296 31.83 -28.47 -4.02
N LEU A 297 30.51 -28.41 -4.20
CA LEU A 297 29.56 -29.45 -3.87
C LEU A 297 28.88 -29.96 -5.15
N THR A 298 28.97 -31.26 -5.41
CA THR A 298 28.31 -31.90 -6.55
C THR A 298 27.42 -33.04 -6.07
N PRO A 299 26.08 -32.86 -6.02
CA PRO A 299 25.17 -33.91 -5.58
C PRO A 299 25.16 -35.09 -6.54
N ALA A 300 25.01 -36.30 -6.01
CA ALA A 300 24.73 -37.48 -6.81
C ALA A 300 23.33 -37.38 -7.45
N ALA A 301 23.12 -38.07 -8.58
CA ALA A 301 21.86 -38.01 -9.32
C ALA A 301 20.64 -38.26 -8.41
N SER A 302 19.64 -37.37 -8.50
CA SER A 302 18.40 -37.40 -7.72
C SER A 302 18.58 -37.40 -6.19
N LYS A 303 19.73 -36.94 -5.68
CA LYS A 303 20.01 -36.82 -4.24
C LYS A 303 20.32 -35.38 -3.83
N VAL A 304 20.13 -35.12 -2.54
CA VAL A 304 20.59 -33.90 -1.87
C VAL A 304 21.94 -34.19 -1.21
N LEU A 305 22.98 -33.46 -1.61
CA LEU A 305 24.27 -33.47 -0.92
C LEU A 305 24.15 -32.74 0.41
N PHE A 306 24.71 -33.33 1.47
CA PHE A 306 24.74 -32.74 2.79
C PHE A 306 26.18 -32.63 3.29
N LEU A 307 26.58 -31.42 3.68
CA LEU A 307 27.91 -31.14 4.22
C LEU A 307 27.75 -30.33 5.51
N ARG A 308 28.51 -30.69 6.56
CA ARG A 308 28.49 -29.97 7.84
C ARG A 308 29.89 -29.65 8.35
N THR A 309 30.04 -28.64 9.20
CA THR A 309 31.29 -28.39 9.93
C THR A 309 31.42 -29.30 11.15
N ASP A 310 32.63 -29.44 11.69
CA ASP A 310 32.84 -29.79 13.09
C ASP A 310 32.12 -28.81 14.02
N LEU A 311 31.97 -29.22 15.28
CA LEU A 311 31.47 -28.34 16.32
C LEU A 311 32.45 -27.21 16.60
N PHE A 312 31.93 -25.98 16.64
CA PHE A 312 32.69 -24.78 17.01
C PHE A 312 31.90 -23.90 17.99
N PRO A 313 32.58 -23.04 18.77
CA PRO A 313 31.92 -22.23 19.80
C PRO A 313 30.78 -21.39 19.23
N GLY A 314 29.59 -21.58 19.80
CA GLY A 314 28.38 -20.85 19.47
C GLY A 314 28.00 -19.90 20.61
N SER A 315 27.52 -18.69 20.29
CA SER A 315 27.01 -17.74 21.27
C SER A 315 25.51 -17.52 21.09
N PRO A 316 24.68 -17.57 22.14
CA PRO A 316 23.25 -17.25 22.04
C PRO A 316 23.03 -15.84 21.47
N GLY A 317 21.95 -15.65 20.71
CA GLY A 317 21.60 -14.33 20.16
C GLY A 317 21.13 -14.36 18.71
N LYS A 318 20.97 -13.17 18.12
CA LYS A 318 20.66 -13.00 16.69
C LYS A 318 21.95 -12.77 15.91
N TRP A 319 22.07 -13.47 14.79
CA TRP A 319 23.29 -13.56 14.01
C TRP A 319 22.97 -13.49 12.52
N ILE A 320 24.00 -13.16 11.75
CA ILE A 320 23.93 -13.13 10.29
C ILE A 320 25.08 -13.97 9.77
N LEU A 321 24.76 -14.98 8.95
CA LEU A 321 25.72 -15.70 8.14
C LEU A 321 25.87 -15.00 6.80
N THR A 322 27.08 -14.56 6.47
CA THR A 322 27.44 -14.12 5.12
C THR A 322 28.22 -15.21 4.41
N LEU A 323 27.92 -15.47 3.14
CA LEU A 323 28.68 -16.38 2.28
C LEU A 323 28.59 -15.93 0.83
N GLN A 324 29.52 -16.36 -0.02
CA GLN A 324 29.40 -16.25 -1.46
C GLN A 324 29.10 -17.61 -2.09
N THR A 325 28.26 -17.62 -3.11
CA THR A 325 27.79 -18.84 -3.79
C THR A 325 27.67 -18.64 -5.31
N ARG A 326 27.95 -19.67 -6.10
CA ARG A 326 27.66 -19.74 -7.55
C ARG A 326 27.42 -21.19 -7.98
N GLY A 327 26.77 -21.44 -9.10
CA GLY A 327 26.49 -22.80 -9.56
C GLY A 327 25.30 -22.88 -10.48
N ALA A 328 24.98 -24.10 -10.90
CA ALA A 328 23.79 -24.40 -11.70
C ALA A 328 22.71 -25.13 -10.89
N GLY A 329 22.94 -25.34 -9.60
CA GLY A 329 22.01 -26.00 -8.69
C GLY A 329 21.33 -25.04 -7.72
N GLU A 330 20.81 -25.63 -6.66
CA GLU A 330 20.11 -24.94 -5.59
C GLU A 330 20.68 -25.36 -4.25
N PHE A 331 20.73 -24.44 -3.29
CA PHE A 331 21.29 -24.70 -1.96
C PHE A 331 20.33 -24.34 -0.83
N GLN A 332 20.56 -24.99 0.31
CA GLN A 332 19.91 -24.66 1.56
C GLN A 332 20.97 -24.62 2.67
N VAL A 333 20.92 -23.59 3.51
CA VAL A 333 21.78 -23.51 4.69
C VAL A 333 20.98 -23.80 5.94
N ALA A 334 21.55 -24.62 6.80
CA ALA A 334 21.03 -24.93 8.12
C ALA A 334 22.17 -24.89 9.14
N LEU A 335 21.82 -25.00 10.42
CA LEU A 335 22.78 -25.21 11.49
C LEU A 335 22.19 -26.16 12.52
N THR A 336 23.07 -26.83 13.25
CA THR A 336 22.71 -27.62 14.42
C THR A 336 23.33 -26.97 15.65
N ALA A 337 22.51 -26.57 16.63
CA ALA A 337 22.94 -25.96 17.87
C ALA A 337 22.93 -26.97 19.03
N TYR A 338 24.05 -27.05 19.75
CA TYR A 338 24.22 -27.91 20.92
C TYR A 338 24.03 -27.06 22.17
N VAL A 339 22.87 -27.27 22.79
CA VAL A 339 22.41 -26.51 23.95
C VAL A 339 22.75 -27.27 25.22
N THR A 340 23.36 -26.58 26.19
CA THR A 340 23.78 -27.22 27.45
C THR A 340 22.57 -27.76 28.21
N GLY A 341 22.53 -29.08 28.42
CA GLY A 341 21.46 -29.76 29.15
C GLY A 341 20.37 -30.41 28.28
N GLU A 342 20.42 -30.23 26.97
CA GLU A 342 19.53 -30.94 26.03
C GLU A 342 20.21 -32.21 25.51
N LYS A 343 19.47 -33.33 25.49
CA LYS A 343 19.98 -34.62 24.97
C LYS A 343 20.07 -34.64 23.44
N THR A 344 19.28 -33.81 22.76
CA THR A 344 19.20 -33.77 21.29
C THR A 344 19.55 -32.36 20.82
N PRO A 345 20.46 -32.20 19.84
CA PRO A 345 20.81 -30.88 19.35
C PRO A 345 19.71 -30.29 18.46
N VAL A 346 19.56 -28.97 18.48
CA VAL A 346 18.48 -28.25 17.79
C VAL A 346 18.89 -27.97 16.35
N TYR A 347 18.16 -28.53 15.38
CA TYR A 347 18.36 -28.27 13.96
C TYR A 347 17.54 -27.05 13.51
N HIS A 348 18.22 -26.05 12.94
CA HIS A 348 17.62 -24.82 12.45
C HIS A 348 17.94 -24.62 10.97
N VAL A 349 16.91 -24.60 10.13
CA VAL A 349 17.05 -24.22 8.72
C VAL A 349 17.12 -22.70 8.64
N ILE A 350 18.21 -22.16 8.09
CA ILE A 350 18.42 -20.71 7.94
C ILE A 350 17.71 -20.18 6.68
N THR A 351 17.71 -20.96 5.60
CA THR A 351 16.96 -20.66 4.37
C THR A 351 15.76 -21.58 4.24
N GLU A 352 14.56 -21.11 4.59
CA GLU A 352 13.34 -21.95 4.61
C GLU A 352 13.05 -22.63 3.26
N ASN A 353 13.38 -21.97 2.14
CA ASN A 353 13.29 -22.51 0.78
C ASN A 353 14.67 -22.78 0.16
N TRP A 354 14.70 -23.63 -0.87
CA TRP A 354 15.89 -23.83 -1.72
C TRP A 354 16.21 -22.55 -2.51
N SER A 355 17.45 -22.09 -2.42
CA SER A 355 17.93 -20.89 -3.11
C SER A 355 18.65 -21.26 -4.39
N LYS A 356 18.18 -20.77 -5.54
CA LYS A 356 18.85 -20.96 -6.84
C LYS A 356 20.20 -20.25 -6.88
N GLN A 357 21.19 -20.92 -7.45
CA GLN A 357 22.51 -20.34 -7.71
C GLN A 357 22.61 -19.85 -9.15
N ASN A 358 23.40 -18.80 -9.36
CA ASN A 358 23.73 -18.28 -10.68
C ASN A 358 25.14 -18.70 -11.10
N SER A 359 25.46 -18.54 -12.39
CA SER A 359 26.81 -18.80 -12.93
C SER A 359 27.90 -17.95 -12.27
N ASP A 360 27.57 -16.74 -11.83
CA ASP A 360 28.47 -15.80 -11.16
C ASP A 360 28.38 -15.85 -9.63
N TRP A 361 29.45 -15.41 -8.95
CA TRP A 361 29.50 -15.32 -7.49
C TRP A 361 28.48 -14.30 -6.94
N GLN A 362 27.55 -14.77 -6.13
CA GLN A 362 26.58 -13.95 -5.41
C GLN A 362 26.88 -13.95 -3.93
N SER A 363 26.71 -12.80 -3.27
CA SER A 363 26.82 -12.70 -1.81
C SER A 363 25.45 -12.89 -1.16
N CYS A 364 25.36 -13.83 -0.23
CA CYS A 364 24.17 -14.10 0.57
C CYS A 364 24.35 -13.56 1.98
N ARG A 365 23.29 -12.98 2.54
CA ARG A 365 23.23 -12.50 3.93
C ARG A 365 22.02 -13.12 4.61
N LEU A 366 22.27 -14.08 5.48
CA LEU A 366 21.28 -15.02 5.99
C LEU A 366 21.12 -14.84 7.51
N PRO A 367 20.05 -14.17 7.98
CA PRO A 367 19.83 -13.97 9.41
C PRO A 367 19.37 -15.28 10.08
N PHE A 368 19.83 -15.52 11.30
CA PHE A 368 19.41 -16.66 12.13
C PHE A 368 19.49 -16.31 13.61
N SER A 369 18.88 -17.14 14.46
CA SER A 369 18.93 -16.99 15.92
C SER A 369 19.42 -18.27 16.56
N LEU A 370 20.26 -18.15 17.60
CA LEU A 370 20.74 -19.27 18.39
C LEU A 370 20.07 -19.30 19.77
N PRO A 371 19.59 -20.49 20.21
CA PRO A 371 18.95 -20.65 21.51
C PRO A 371 19.84 -20.24 22.70
N PRO A 372 19.25 -19.86 23.85
CA PRO A 372 19.98 -19.68 25.11
C PRO A 372 20.81 -20.92 25.46
N LYS A 373 21.98 -20.73 26.09
CA LYS A 373 22.91 -21.81 26.48
C LYS A 373 23.48 -22.66 25.33
N THR A 374 23.34 -22.23 24.08
CA THR A 374 24.14 -22.75 22.97
C THR A 374 25.62 -22.60 23.33
N ARG A 375 26.37 -23.71 23.30
CA ARG A 375 27.83 -23.70 23.51
C ARG A 375 28.59 -24.03 22.25
N GLN A 376 28.05 -24.91 21.43
CA GLN A 376 28.64 -25.31 20.16
C GLN A 376 27.59 -25.33 19.07
N ILE A 377 27.99 -25.02 17.85
CA ILE A 377 27.16 -25.13 16.65
C ILE A 377 27.93 -25.89 15.56
N SER A 378 27.18 -26.49 14.65
CA SER A 378 27.68 -27.04 13.38
C SER A 378 26.91 -26.39 12.25
N LEU A 379 27.62 -25.75 11.31
CA LEU A 379 27.00 -25.16 10.12
C LEU A 379 26.80 -26.25 9.06
N ILE A 380 25.66 -26.22 8.38
CA ILE A 380 25.24 -27.24 7.42
C ILE A 380 24.90 -26.57 6.08
N ILE A 381 25.47 -27.09 5.00
CA ILE A 381 25.15 -26.70 3.62
C ILE A 381 24.60 -27.92 2.90
N ARG A 382 23.41 -27.74 2.30
CA ARG A 382 22.76 -28.73 1.44
C ARG A 382 22.77 -28.24 0.01
N GLN A 383 23.04 -29.13 -0.94
CA GLN A 383 23.09 -28.84 -2.38
C GLN A 383 22.22 -29.84 -3.14
N SER A 384 21.40 -29.35 -4.08
CA SER A 384 20.51 -30.14 -4.94
C SER A 384 20.47 -29.58 -6.37
N ASN A 385 19.90 -30.34 -7.30
CA ASN A 385 19.56 -29.90 -8.66
C ASN A 385 20.72 -29.32 -9.50
N GLY A 386 21.97 -29.64 -9.15
CA GLY A 386 23.15 -29.18 -9.86
C GLY A 386 24.33 -28.91 -8.92
N LYS A 387 25.51 -28.65 -9.50
CA LYS A 387 26.72 -28.31 -8.73
C LYS A 387 26.67 -26.87 -8.19
N GLY A 388 27.27 -26.66 -7.02
CA GLY A 388 27.39 -25.36 -6.36
C GLY A 388 28.77 -25.14 -5.73
N ASP A 389 29.31 -23.94 -5.88
CA ASP A 389 30.58 -23.47 -5.31
C ASP A 389 30.30 -22.46 -4.18
N PHE A 390 31.09 -22.49 -3.09
CA PHE A 390 30.92 -21.64 -1.91
C PHE A 390 32.25 -21.07 -1.38
N ARG A 391 32.26 -19.81 -0.92
CA ARG A 391 33.43 -19.17 -0.29
C ARG A 391 33.07 -18.05 0.68
N GLN A 392 34.07 -17.51 1.38
CA GLN A 392 33.97 -16.31 2.24
C GLN A 392 32.86 -16.39 3.31
N MET A 393 32.79 -17.50 4.04
CA MET A 393 31.75 -17.70 5.06
C MET A 393 32.10 -17.01 6.37
N LYS A 394 31.19 -16.20 6.94
CA LYS A 394 31.37 -15.52 8.24
C LYS A 394 30.07 -15.42 9.03
N ILE A 395 30.13 -15.54 10.36
CA ILE A 395 28.99 -15.28 11.25
C ILE A 395 29.25 -14.01 12.06
N MET A 396 28.36 -13.03 11.93
CA MET A 396 28.47 -11.73 12.57
C MET A 396 27.21 -11.45 13.43
N PRO A 397 27.31 -10.69 14.54
CA PRO A 397 26.15 -10.33 15.33
C PRO A 397 25.17 -9.54 14.48
N ASP A 398 23.87 -9.76 14.64
CA ASP A 398 22.85 -8.93 13.98
C ASP A 398 22.80 -7.56 14.68
N SER A 399 23.75 -6.68 14.34
CA SER A 399 23.81 -5.30 14.79
C SER A 399 22.98 -4.36 13.91
N THR A 400 22.14 -4.87 13.02
CA THR A 400 21.45 -4.08 12.00
C THR A 400 19.97 -3.82 12.31
N ALA A 401 19.72 -2.84 13.17
CA ALA A 401 18.67 -1.88 12.85
C ALA A 401 19.09 -1.19 11.54
N ALA A 402 18.43 -1.54 10.42
CA ALA A 402 18.55 -0.91 9.09
C ALA A 402 19.91 -0.25 8.79
N GLY A 403 20.92 -1.05 8.40
CA GLY A 403 22.20 -0.50 7.98
C GLY A 403 22.07 0.32 6.71
N LYS A 404 22.28 1.64 6.79
CA LYS A 404 22.63 2.47 5.64
C LYS A 404 23.91 1.89 5.04
N VAL A 405 23.83 1.33 3.83
CA VAL A 405 25.01 1.11 3.01
C VAL A 405 25.57 2.50 2.67
N ALA A 406 26.86 2.73 2.88
CA ALA A 406 27.49 3.97 2.44
C ALA A 406 27.38 4.05 0.91
N LEU A 407 26.55 4.97 0.42
CA LEU A 407 26.43 5.23 -1.02
C LEU A 407 27.67 6.00 -1.49
N PRO A 408 28.13 5.80 -2.74
CA PRO A 408 29.15 6.63 -3.35
C PRO A 408 28.84 8.14 -3.17
N PRO A 409 29.87 9.01 -3.15
CA PRO A 409 29.66 10.44 -3.08
C PRO A 409 28.81 10.92 -4.27
N ALA A 410 28.00 11.96 -4.04
CA ALA A 410 27.27 12.61 -5.12
C ALA A 410 28.25 13.20 -6.13
N ALA A 411 27.94 13.08 -7.42
CA ALA A 411 28.72 13.75 -8.45
C ALA A 411 28.36 15.24 -8.56
N THR A 412 27.11 15.58 -8.25
CA THR A 412 26.59 16.95 -8.30
C THR A 412 25.33 17.10 -7.46
N VAL A 413 24.98 18.35 -7.15
CA VAL A 413 23.81 18.71 -6.34
C VAL A 413 23.06 19.85 -7.02
N LEU A 414 21.75 19.68 -7.18
CA LEU A 414 20.81 20.74 -7.58
C LEU A 414 20.05 21.19 -6.33
N LYS A 415 20.14 22.47 -5.95
CA LYS A 415 19.55 22.96 -4.69
C LYS A 415 18.96 24.36 -4.83
N ASN A 416 17.83 24.58 -4.17
CA ASN A 416 17.25 25.90 -3.91
C ASN A 416 16.81 26.01 -2.44
N ASN A 417 15.96 26.99 -2.12
CA ASN A 417 15.44 27.21 -0.77
C ASN A 417 14.36 26.20 -0.33
N ARG A 418 13.81 25.39 -1.25
CA ARG A 418 12.74 24.42 -0.98
C ARG A 418 13.25 22.99 -0.89
N MET A 419 14.25 22.62 -1.70
CA MET A 419 14.79 21.26 -1.73
C MET A 419 16.23 21.19 -2.26
N SER A 420 16.89 20.07 -1.97
CA SER A 420 18.16 19.67 -2.57
C SER A 420 18.07 18.26 -3.14
N ILE A 421 18.60 18.08 -4.35
CA ILE A 421 18.65 16.81 -5.07
C ILE A 421 20.11 16.51 -5.36
N GLU A 422 20.55 15.30 -5.02
CA GLU A 422 21.89 14.83 -5.34
C GLU A 422 21.82 13.71 -6.38
N PHE A 423 22.76 13.72 -7.33
CA PHE A 423 22.81 12.75 -8.41
C PHE A 423 24.10 11.92 -8.35
N PHE A 424 24.01 10.65 -8.74
CA PHE A 424 25.19 9.84 -9.04
C PHE A 424 25.90 10.36 -10.31
N ALA A 425 27.17 9.97 -10.49
CA ALA A 425 27.86 10.26 -11.76
C ALA A 425 27.17 9.52 -12.93
N PRO A 426 27.20 10.02 -14.17
CA PRO A 426 26.63 9.28 -15.30
C PRO A 426 27.32 7.93 -15.52
N ALA A 427 28.61 7.78 -15.16
CA ALA A 427 29.31 6.49 -15.15
C ALA A 427 28.75 5.47 -14.13
N GLN A 428 27.95 5.96 -13.17
CA GLN A 428 27.23 5.18 -12.17
C GLN A 428 25.71 5.20 -12.42
N GLY A 429 25.29 5.51 -13.65
CA GLY A 429 23.88 5.54 -14.06
C GLY A 429 23.17 6.88 -13.91
N GLY A 430 23.80 7.90 -13.30
CA GLY A 430 23.25 9.26 -13.21
C GLY A 430 22.00 9.43 -12.33
N GLY A 431 21.56 8.36 -11.66
CA GLY A 431 20.30 8.34 -10.92
C GLY A 431 20.29 9.25 -9.69
N ILE A 432 19.09 9.43 -9.14
CA ILE A 432 18.87 10.28 -7.97
C ILE A 432 19.33 9.55 -6.71
N ARG A 433 20.29 10.15 -6.01
CA ARG A 433 20.91 9.62 -4.79
C ARG A 433 20.20 10.10 -3.53
N SER A 434 19.77 11.35 -3.53
CA SER A 434 19.15 12.01 -2.38
C SER A 434 18.11 13.03 -2.86
N ILE A 435 17.01 13.13 -2.12
CA ILE A 435 16.04 14.21 -2.23
C ILE A 435 15.75 14.65 -0.80
N ARG A 436 15.95 15.93 -0.53
CA ARG A 436 15.72 16.51 0.80
C ARG A 436 14.93 17.80 0.71
N ASN A 437 13.91 17.96 1.55
CA ASN A 437 13.18 19.23 1.68
C ASN A 437 13.97 20.26 2.52
N ALA A 438 13.44 21.47 2.61
CA ALA A 438 14.02 22.57 3.39
C ALA A 438 14.20 22.22 4.88
N GLU A 439 13.31 21.40 5.45
CA GLU A 439 13.34 20.98 6.85
C GLU A 439 14.33 19.83 7.12
N GLY A 440 14.95 19.28 6.08
CA GLY A 440 15.97 18.24 6.19
C GLY A 440 15.44 16.80 6.12
N THR A 441 14.15 16.59 5.85
CA THR A 441 13.55 15.27 5.61
C THR A 441 14.14 14.64 4.35
N GLU A 442 14.75 13.47 4.51
CA GLU A 442 15.34 12.67 3.43
C GLU A 442 14.32 11.65 2.88
N PHE A 443 13.97 11.79 1.60
CA PHE A 443 13.01 10.91 0.92
C PHE A 443 13.69 9.65 0.35
N VAL A 444 14.87 9.80 -0.25
CA VAL A 444 15.67 8.67 -0.75
C VAL A 444 16.53 8.15 0.39
N ASN A 445 15.99 7.23 1.19
CA ASN A 445 16.63 6.71 2.40
C ASN A 445 16.77 5.18 2.43
N ARG A 446 16.50 4.51 1.30
CA ARG A 446 16.88 3.13 1.00
C ARG A 446 18.02 3.09 0.01
N ARG A 447 18.32 1.90 -0.55
CA ARG A 447 19.32 1.74 -1.59
C ARG A 447 18.69 2.08 -2.94
N PRO A 448 18.92 3.28 -3.52
CA PRO A 448 18.45 3.57 -4.88
C PRO A 448 19.14 2.66 -5.89
N GLY A 449 18.45 2.31 -6.97
CA GLY A 449 19.00 1.51 -8.07
C GLY A 449 20.18 2.22 -8.77
N GLY A 450 20.14 3.55 -8.85
CA GLY A 450 21.23 4.39 -9.38
C GLY A 450 21.12 4.70 -10.88
N ALA A 451 20.17 4.09 -11.59
CA ALA A 451 19.85 4.46 -12.96
C ALA A 451 18.90 5.67 -13.00
N LEU A 452 19.21 6.69 -13.82
CA LEU A 452 18.28 7.77 -14.12
C LEU A 452 17.25 7.35 -15.18
N TRP A 453 17.63 6.40 -16.03
CA TRP A 453 16.82 5.88 -17.11
C TRP A 453 17.07 4.41 -17.40
N SER A 454 16.08 3.77 -18.00
CA SER A 454 16.20 2.46 -18.64
C SER A 454 15.44 2.41 -19.96
N MET A 455 15.76 1.44 -20.81
CA MET A 455 15.15 1.28 -22.11
C MET A 455 14.87 -0.17 -22.44
N LYS A 456 13.72 -0.40 -23.09
CA LYS A 456 13.44 -1.62 -23.83
C LYS A 456 13.54 -1.35 -25.32
N LEU A 457 14.32 -2.13 -26.04
CA LEU A 457 14.44 -2.10 -27.50
C LEU A 457 13.89 -3.40 -28.11
N LYS A 458 13.28 -3.28 -29.27
CA LYS A 458 12.76 -4.40 -30.07
C LYS A 458 13.40 -4.42 -31.45
N LYS A 459 13.46 -5.59 -32.10
CA LYS A 459 13.82 -5.67 -33.52
C LYS A 459 12.82 -4.91 -34.38
N ILE A 460 13.30 -4.11 -35.34
CA ILE A 460 12.46 -3.29 -36.23
C ILE A 460 11.66 -4.14 -37.25
N HIS A 461 12.20 -5.31 -37.60
CA HIS A 461 11.57 -6.31 -38.45
C HIS A 461 11.39 -7.60 -37.65
N PRO A 462 10.39 -7.68 -36.76
CA PRO A 462 10.15 -8.89 -35.98
C PRO A 462 9.72 -10.05 -36.90
N ASP A 463 10.10 -11.29 -36.57
CA ASP A 463 9.59 -12.46 -37.27
C ASP A 463 8.10 -12.63 -36.96
N THR A 464 7.26 -12.49 -37.98
CA THR A 464 5.81 -12.64 -37.88
C THR A 464 5.33 -14.01 -38.39
N LYS A 465 6.25 -14.91 -38.77
CA LYS A 465 5.90 -16.23 -39.33
C LYS A 465 5.16 -17.06 -38.28
N GLY A 466 3.96 -17.53 -38.64
CA GLY A 466 3.15 -18.37 -37.76
C GLY A 466 2.33 -17.61 -36.71
N LEU A 467 2.43 -16.27 -36.64
CA LEU A 467 1.55 -15.48 -35.79
C LEU A 467 0.12 -15.44 -36.37
N PRO A 468 -0.92 -15.54 -35.54
CA PRO A 468 -2.30 -15.41 -36.01
C PRO A 468 -2.57 -13.98 -36.51
N PRO A 469 -3.42 -13.77 -37.52
CA PRO A 469 -3.72 -12.43 -38.04
C PRO A 469 -4.47 -11.53 -37.03
N VAL A 470 -5.02 -12.13 -35.98
CA VAL A 470 -5.87 -11.51 -34.98
C VAL A 470 -5.45 -11.97 -33.59
N VAL A 471 -5.38 -11.05 -32.65
CA VAL A 471 -5.07 -11.33 -31.24
C VAL A 471 -6.16 -10.77 -30.31
N PRO A 472 -6.58 -11.52 -29.27
CA PRO A 472 -7.43 -10.96 -28.23
C PRO A 472 -6.74 -9.84 -27.46
N LEU A 473 -7.50 -8.79 -27.18
CA LEU A 473 -7.13 -7.73 -26.25
C LEU A 473 -6.94 -8.34 -24.86
N SER A 474 -5.76 -8.16 -24.26
CA SER A 474 -5.61 -8.37 -22.83
C SER A 474 -6.39 -7.30 -22.07
N ILE A 475 -7.26 -7.74 -21.17
CA ILE A 475 -8.08 -6.87 -20.31
C ILE A 475 -7.33 -6.34 -19.08
N ASP A 476 -6.09 -6.78 -18.84
CA ASP A 476 -5.24 -6.23 -17.77
C ASP A 476 -4.46 -5.03 -18.34
N PRO A 477 -4.81 -3.77 -17.98
CA PRO A 477 -4.12 -2.58 -18.47
C PRO A 477 -2.65 -2.50 -18.04
N GLU A 478 -2.22 -3.35 -17.10
CA GLU A 478 -0.85 -3.38 -16.57
C GLU A 478 0.06 -4.35 -17.31
N GLN A 479 -0.49 -5.23 -18.15
CA GLN A 479 0.28 -6.31 -18.77
C GLN A 479 0.42 -6.19 -20.28
N ASP A 480 -0.28 -5.26 -20.95
CA ASP A 480 -0.39 -5.34 -22.41
C ASP A 480 -0.79 -4.01 -23.10
N ASP A 481 -0.13 -3.69 -24.20
CA ASP A 481 -0.44 -2.61 -25.17
C ASP A 481 -1.28 -3.07 -26.39
N GLY A 482 -1.84 -4.28 -26.33
CA GLY A 482 -2.57 -4.91 -27.43
C GLY A 482 -1.80 -6.03 -28.13
N THR A 483 -0.68 -6.48 -27.57
CA THR A 483 0.20 -7.54 -28.11
C THR A 483 -0.18 -8.97 -27.73
N GLY A 484 -1.05 -9.23 -26.73
CA GLY A 484 -1.68 -10.55 -26.56
C GLY A 484 -1.64 -11.19 -25.17
N GLY A 485 -1.26 -10.47 -24.13
CA GLY A 485 -1.40 -10.86 -22.73
C GLY A 485 -0.43 -11.96 -22.28
N LYS A 486 0.31 -11.66 -21.20
CA LYS A 486 1.45 -12.40 -20.61
C LYS A 486 2.77 -12.06 -21.33
N ASN A 487 3.89 -12.22 -20.62
CA ASN A 487 5.29 -12.10 -21.10
C ASN A 487 5.67 -12.98 -22.32
N ILE A 488 4.71 -13.38 -23.14
CA ILE A 488 4.89 -14.15 -24.38
C ILE A 488 5.44 -13.24 -25.50
N ASP A 489 5.25 -11.91 -25.39
CA ASP A 489 5.71 -10.93 -26.39
C ASP A 489 7.14 -10.44 -26.22
N SER A 490 7.87 -10.91 -25.20
CA SER A 490 9.32 -10.75 -25.16
C SER A 490 9.94 -11.78 -26.11
N HIS A 491 10.44 -11.32 -27.24
CA HIS A 491 11.28 -12.16 -28.08
C HIS A 491 12.63 -12.36 -27.39
N ILE A 492 13.30 -13.49 -27.62
CA ILE A 492 14.66 -13.75 -27.08
C ILE A 492 15.68 -12.68 -27.49
N ASP A 493 15.36 -11.92 -28.55
CA ASP A 493 16.19 -10.87 -29.10
C ASP A 493 15.81 -9.46 -28.62
N ASP A 494 14.74 -9.29 -27.83
CA ASP A 494 14.43 -8.00 -27.21
C ASP A 494 15.57 -7.62 -26.25
N LEU A 495 15.98 -6.35 -26.25
CA LEU A 495 17.05 -5.85 -25.38
C LEU A 495 16.44 -4.98 -24.28
N ASP A 496 16.88 -5.20 -23.04
CA ASP A 496 16.51 -4.36 -21.89
C ASP A 496 17.79 -4.03 -21.11
N PHE A 497 18.05 -2.74 -20.93
CA PHE A 497 19.21 -2.27 -20.20
C PHE A 497 18.97 -0.87 -19.63
N SER A 498 19.81 -0.51 -18.66
CA SER A 498 19.72 0.76 -17.95
C SER A 498 20.94 1.64 -18.18
N ALA A 499 20.88 2.87 -17.66
CA ALA A 499 22.03 3.75 -17.58
C ALA A 499 23.24 3.12 -16.85
N LEU A 500 23.04 2.12 -15.99
CA LEU A 500 24.12 1.41 -15.28
C LEU A 500 24.88 0.45 -16.21
N ASP A 501 24.20 -0.08 -17.22
CA ASP A 501 24.77 -1.05 -18.17
C ASP A 501 25.45 -0.34 -19.34
N ALA A 502 25.05 0.90 -19.64
CA ALA A 502 25.55 1.70 -20.76
C ALA A 502 27.08 1.72 -20.87
N VAL A 503 27.81 1.86 -19.76
CA VAL A 503 29.29 1.87 -19.76
C VAL A 503 29.87 0.52 -20.20
N LYS A 504 29.27 -0.60 -19.77
CA LYS A 504 29.68 -1.95 -20.20
C LYS A 504 29.39 -2.17 -21.69
N LEU A 505 28.40 -1.46 -22.21
CA LEU A 505 28.05 -1.42 -23.63
C LEU A 505 28.88 -0.39 -24.42
N GLY A 506 29.94 0.19 -23.85
CA GLY A 506 30.87 1.09 -24.55
C GLY A 506 30.49 2.57 -24.53
N ALA A 507 29.49 2.97 -23.74
CA ALA A 507 29.12 4.38 -23.62
C ALA A 507 30.25 5.23 -23.04
N ARG A 508 30.34 6.47 -23.52
CA ARG A 508 31.16 7.55 -22.98
C ARG A 508 30.27 8.46 -22.13
N PRO A 509 30.20 8.24 -20.80
CA PRO A 509 29.39 9.08 -19.91
C PRO A 509 30.02 10.46 -19.76
N ARG A 510 29.22 11.53 -19.88
CA ARG A 510 29.62 12.91 -19.63
C ARG A 510 28.57 13.64 -18.81
N MET A 511 29.01 14.60 -18.01
CA MET A 511 28.15 15.53 -17.29
C MET A 511 28.64 16.96 -17.51
N SER A 512 27.72 17.92 -17.60
CA SER A 512 28.05 19.35 -17.56
C SER A 512 27.00 20.11 -16.77
N VAL A 513 27.44 21.09 -15.97
CA VAL A 513 26.57 21.98 -15.22
C VAL A 513 26.70 23.38 -15.81
N LYS A 514 25.59 23.97 -16.25
CA LYS A 514 25.55 25.31 -16.85
C LYS A 514 24.23 25.99 -16.48
N ASP A 515 24.29 27.25 -16.05
CA ASP A 515 23.10 28.08 -15.75
C ASP A 515 22.09 27.41 -14.80
N GLY A 516 22.57 26.67 -13.78
CA GLY A 516 21.71 25.95 -12.83
C GLY A 516 21.04 24.69 -13.39
N GLN A 517 21.42 24.26 -14.59
CA GLN A 517 20.98 23.02 -15.22
C GLN A 517 22.08 21.97 -15.19
N ILE A 518 21.71 20.72 -14.98
CA ILE A 518 22.61 19.57 -15.03
C ILE A 518 22.27 18.74 -16.26
N HIS A 519 23.24 18.60 -17.16
CA HIS A 519 23.10 17.81 -18.38
C HIS A 519 23.92 16.53 -18.27
N PHE A 520 23.29 15.39 -18.56
CA PHE A 520 23.87 14.05 -18.55
C PHE A 520 23.85 13.49 -19.97
N PHE A 521 24.95 12.83 -20.35
CA PHE A 521 25.10 12.21 -21.67
C PHE A 521 25.70 10.82 -21.52
N TRP A 522 25.20 9.88 -22.32
CA TRP A 522 25.76 8.55 -22.53
C TRP A 522 25.88 8.33 -24.03
N GLU A 523 27.09 8.51 -24.58
CA GLU A 523 27.31 8.53 -26.03
C GLU A 523 28.01 7.26 -26.51
N GLY A 524 27.56 6.71 -27.64
CA GLY A 524 28.22 5.59 -28.30
C GLY A 524 27.91 4.22 -27.69
N ILE A 525 26.71 4.02 -27.13
CA ILE A 525 26.24 2.74 -26.60
C ILE A 525 26.13 1.72 -27.75
N ARG A 526 26.69 0.52 -27.57
CA ARG A 526 26.52 -0.63 -28.47
C ARG A 526 25.14 -1.26 -28.29
N ILE A 527 24.45 -1.53 -29.40
CA ILE A 527 23.16 -2.22 -29.45
C ILE A 527 23.29 -3.45 -30.35
N GLY A 528 23.02 -4.65 -29.81
CA GLY A 528 23.24 -5.89 -30.55
C GLY A 528 24.69 -5.99 -31.07
N GLY A 529 24.84 -6.16 -32.39
CA GLY A 529 26.14 -6.16 -33.08
C GLY A 529 26.66 -4.77 -33.45
N GLU A 530 25.88 -3.71 -33.28
CA GLU A 530 26.16 -2.36 -33.81
C GLU A 530 26.83 -1.49 -32.74
N SER A 531 28.11 -1.15 -32.94
CA SER A 531 28.86 -0.28 -32.01
C SER A 531 28.52 1.19 -32.23
N GLY A 532 28.38 1.96 -31.16
CA GLY A 532 28.08 3.39 -31.25
C GLY A 532 26.65 3.72 -31.69
N ALA A 533 25.75 2.74 -31.66
CA ALA A 533 24.41 2.84 -32.20
C ALA A 533 23.48 3.75 -31.41
N LEU A 534 23.64 3.91 -30.09
CA LEU A 534 22.70 4.70 -29.28
C LEU A 534 23.41 5.79 -28.46
N ASP A 535 22.84 6.99 -28.47
CA ASP A 535 23.13 8.05 -27.49
C ASP A 535 21.88 8.36 -26.68
N VAL A 536 22.05 8.57 -25.38
CA VAL A 536 20.98 9.02 -24.48
C VAL A 536 21.41 10.29 -23.76
N TRP A 537 20.50 11.24 -23.62
CA TRP A 537 20.72 12.46 -22.85
C TRP A 537 19.57 12.71 -21.89
N ALA A 538 19.90 13.33 -20.75
CA ALA A 538 18.93 13.79 -19.77
C ALA A 538 19.35 15.17 -19.22
N LYS A 539 18.39 15.97 -18.79
CA LYS A 539 18.60 17.29 -18.20
C LYS A 539 17.77 17.43 -16.94
N ALA A 540 18.39 17.83 -15.84
CA ALA A 540 17.72 18.18 -14.60
C ALA A 540 17.83 19.69 -14.31
N GLU A 541 16.71 20.34 -14.00
CA GLU A 541 16.67 21.77 -13.64
C GLU A 541 15.46 22.07 -12.75
N PHE A 542 15.48 23.20 -12.03
CA PHE A 542 14.26 23.67 -11.38
C PHE A 542 13.31 24.35 -12.38
N SER A 543 12.00 24.24 -12.15
CA SER A 543 11.01 25.09 -12.81
C SER A 543 11.29 26.58 -12.54
N ALA A 544 10.77 27.47 -13.38
CA ALA A 544 11.05 28.90 -13.29
C ALA A 544 10.69 29.53 -11.93
N ASP A 545 9.67 28.99 -11.25
CA ASP A 545 9.23 29.39 -9.91
C ASP A 545 9.96 28.65 -8.76
N GLY A 546 10.91 27.77 -9.10
CA GLY A 546 11.67 26.95 -8.17
C GLY A 546 10.86 25.85 -7.47
N THR A 547 9.63 25.55 -7.90
CA THR A 547 8.75 24.60 -7.22
C THR A 547 9.13 23.16 -7.52
N PHE A 548 9.40 22.83 -8.78
CA PHE A 548 9.66 21.46 -9.22
C PHE A 548 11.09 21.26 -9.67
N CYS A 549 11.68 20.11 -9.37
CA CYS A 549 12.81 19.57 -10.11
C CYS A 549 12.27 18.83 -11.34
N MET A 550 12.54 19.36 -12.52
CA MET A 550 12.12 18.83 -13.81
C MET A 550 13.23 18.00 -14.42
N ILE A 551 12.87 16.86 -15.01
CA ILE A 551 13.78 15.96 -15.72
C ILE A 551 13.27 15.80 -17.16
N ASP A 552 14.05 16.34 -18.10
CA ASP A 552 13.83 16.23 -19.54
C ASP A 552 14.83 15.23 -20.13
N GLY A 553 14.54 14.64 -21.28
CA GLY A 553 15.50 13.75 -21.95
C GLY A 553 15.06 13.21 -23.30
N GLY A 554 15.97 12.47 -23.92
CA GLY A 554 15.78 11.92 -25.26
C GLY A 554 16.96 11.06 -25.69
N PHE A 555 16.90 10.59 -26.93
CA PHE A 555 17.91 9.70 -27.49
C PHE A 555 18.08 9.88 -29.00
N THR A 556 19.24 9.44 -29.48
CA THR A 556 19.52 9.24 -30.90
C THR A 556 19.94 7.78 -31.08
N ASN A 557 19.09 6.99 -31.72
CA ASN A 557 19.31 5.58 -32.06
C ASN A 557 19.61 5.46 -33.55
N ARG A 558 20.84 5.09 -33.88
CA ARG A 558 21.36 4.86 -35.23
C ARG A 558 21.36 3.38 -35.64
N SER A 559 20.90 2.48 -34.77
CA SER A 559 20.74 1.07 -35.10
C SER A 559 19.84 0.91 -36.32
N THR A 560 20.20 0.03 -37.25
CA THR A 560 19.32 -0.37 -38.36
C THR A 560 18.41 -1.54 -37.99
N ASP A 561 18.71 -2.23 -36.90
CA ASP A 561 18.05 -3.48 -36.52
C ASP A 561 17.08 -3.32 -35.35
N TYR A 562 17.28 -2.30 -34.51
CA TYR A 562 16.55 -2.11 -33.26
C TYR A 562 15.87 -0.75 -33.17
N THR A 563 14.68 -0.75 -32.61
CA THR A 563 13.90 0.44 -32.26
C THR A 563 13.72 0.52 -30.75
N VAL A 564 13.81 1.74 -30.20
CA VAL A 564 13.48 2.01 -28.80
C VAL A 564 11.96 1.93 -28.64
N PHE A 565 11.53 1.00 -27.81
CA PHE A 565 10.12 0.67 -27.58
C PHE A 565 9.59 1.27 -26.28
N TYR A 566 10.38 1.26 -25.20
CA TYR A 566 10.06 2.00 -23.98
C TYR A 566 11.28 2.77 -23.50
N PHE A 567 11.09 4.01 -23.09
CA PHE A 567 12.12 4.84 -22.47
C PHE A 567 11.66 5.32 -21.09
N ALA A 568 12.18 4.70 -20.04
CA ALA A 568 11.90 5.06 -18.66
C ALA A 568 12.70 6.30 -18.27
N LEU A 569 12.03 7.44 -18.06
CA LEU A 569 12.64 8.68 -17.59
C LEU A 569 11.57 9.62 -17.02
N PRO A 570 11.76 10.20 -15.81
CA PRO A 570 12.79 9.84 -14.84
C PRO A 570 12.52 8.48 -14.19
N GLN A 571 13.58 7.82 -13.74
CA GLN A 571 13.51 6.72 -12.77
C GLN A 571 13.94 7.22 -11.39
N LEU A 572 13.13 6.91 -10.39
CA LEU A 572 13.36 7.26 -9.00
C LEU A 572 13.10 6.05 -8.12
N ASP A 573 14.16 5.53 -7.52
CA ASP A 573 14.11 4.42 -6.56
C ASP A 573 14.63 4.86 -5.20
N GLY A 574 14.58 3.96 -4.21
CA GLY A 574 15.15 4.23 -2.90
C GLY A 574 14.23 5.04 -2.00
N LEU A 575 12.99 5.32 -2.40
CA LEU A 575 12.02 6.05 -1.60
C LEU A 575 11.61 5.20 -0.40
N GLY A 576 12.17 5.54 0.75
CA GLY A 576 12.09 4.69 1.93
C GLY A 576 11.12 5.20 2.97
N ALA A 577 11.33 4.72 4.20
CA ALA A 577 10.46 5.08 5.30
C ALA A 577 10.67 6.53 5.70
N LEU A 578 9.67 7.40 5.52
CA LEU A 578 9.81 8.78 5.98
C LEU A 578 9.85 8.79 7.50
N HIS A 579 10.77 9.57 8.06
CA HIS A 579 11.05 9.63 9.51
C HIS A 579 11.33 8.27 10.17
N GLY A 580 11.71 7.24 9.40
CA GLY A 580 11.99 5.90 9.90
C GLY A 580 10.75 5.11 10.38
N ALA A 581 9.54 5.55 10.03
CA ALA A 581 8.28 4.96 10.50
C ALA A 581 7.40 4.47 9.33
N PRO A 582 7.73 3.32 8.69
CA PRO A 582 7.07 2.86 7.47
C PRO A 582 5.56 2.64 7.63
N ALA A 583 5.09 2.30 8.84
CA ALA A 583 3.66 2.17 9.14
C ALA A 583 2.84 3.46 8.90
N ASN A 584 3.48 4.63 8.98
CA ASN A 584 2.84 5.93 8.83
C ASN A 584 2.95 6.49 7.41
N ASP A 585 3.78 5.91 6.56
CA ASP A 585 3.88 6.34 5.17
C ASP A 585 2.60 6.03 4.40
N ARG A 586 2.27 6.93 3.50
CA ARG A 586 1.11 6.86 2.64
C ARG A 586 1.53 7.14 1.20
N LEU A 587 1.11 6.27 0.28
CA LEU A 587 1.20 6.49 -1.15
C LEU A 587 -0.21 6.72 -1.70
N ALA A 588 -0.45 7.93 -2.20
CA ALA A 588 -1.66 8.30 -2.91
C ALA A 588 -1.42 8.16 -4.42
N THR A 589 -2.31 7.44 -5.10
CA THR A 589 -2.25 7.22 -6.54
C THR A 589 -3.65 7.39 -7.15
N PRO A 590 -3.79 8.04 -8.32
CA PRO A 590 -5.07 8.30 -8.98
C PRO A 590 -5.59 7.05 -9.69
N PHE A 591 -5.56 5.92 -8.99
CA PHE A 591 -6.14 4.67 -9.46
C PHE A 591 -7.67 4.77 -9.45
N PHE A 592 -8.29 4.79 -10.63
CA PHE A 592 -9.66 5.27 -10.83
C PHE A 592 -9.86 6.66 -10.24
N ASN A 593 -10.71 6.84 -9.22
CA ASN A 593 -10.90 8.13 -8.58
C ASN A 593 -9.83 8.46 -7.52
N GLY A 594 -9.03 7.47 -7.11
CA GLY A 594 -7.98 7.62 -6.11
C GLY A 594 -7.91 6.46 -5.10
N ARG A 595 -6.68 6.13 -4.72
CA ARG A 595 -6.34 5.14 -3.69
C ARG A 595 -5.25 5.66 -2.76
N LEU A 596 -5.40 5.32 -1.49
CA LEU A 596 -4.41 5.58 -0.46
C LEU A 596 -3.88 4.25 0.08
N ILE A 597 -2.58 4.04 -0.07
CA ILE A 597 -1.87 2.82 0.31
C ILE A 597 -1.03 3.12 1.56
N ALA A 598 -1.31 2.42 2.65
CA ALA A 598 -0.57 2.54 3.90
C ALA A 598 0.60 1.55 3.95
N ASN A 599 1.76 2.03 4.44
CA ASN A 599 2.99 1.26 4.53
C ASN A 599 3.38 0.59 3.19
N PRO A 600 3.54 1.38 2.11
CA PRO A 600 3.86 0.84 0.79
C PRO A 600 5.20 0.10 0.77
N VAL A 601 6.19 0.53 1.58
CA VAL A 601 7.53 -0.06 1.62
C VAL A 601 7.53 -1.50 2.16
N GLU A 602 6.86 -1.76 3.29
CA GLU A 602 6.94 -3.09 3.92
C GLU A 602 5.82 -4.03 3.51
N LYS A 603 4.65 -3.46 3.15
CA LYS A 603 3.45 -4.23 2.78
C LYS A 603 3.19 -4.23 1.28
N GLY A 604 4.07 -3.63 0.49
CA GLY A 604 3.96 -3.55 -0.97
C GLY A 604 2.83 -2.65 -1.45
N LEU A 605 2.55 -2.73 -2.75
CA LEU A 605 1.54 -1.94 -3.46
C LEU A 605 0.40 -2.84 -3.88
N LEU A 606 -0.87 -2.43 -3.78
CA LEU A 606 -2.07 -3.05 -4.38
C LEU A 606 -2.08 -4.60 -4.62
N GLY A 607 -1.32 -5.42 -3.89
CA GLY A 607 -1.08 -6.85 -4.16
C GLY A 607 0.15 -7.21 -5.03
N LYS A 608 0.71 -6.29 -5.85
CA LYS A 608 1.89 -6.50 -6.71
C LYS A 608 2.46 -5.16 -7.20
N ASP A 609 3.65 -5.17 -7.79
CA ASP A 609 4.16 -4.04 -8.59
C ASP A 609 3.18 -3.70 -9.72
N ARG A 610 3.04 -2.40 -10.04
CA ARG A 610 2.02 -1.88 -10.95
C ARG A 610 2.66 -1.07 -12.06
N ILE A 611 2.13 -1.22 -13.27
CA ILE A 611 2.45 -0.38 -14.42
C ILE A 611 1.12 0.14 -14.94
N PHE A 612 0.78 1.39 -14.65
CA PHE A 612 -0.49 1.95 -15.08
C PHE A 612 -0.38 2.64 -16.43
N GLN A 613 -1.39 2.47 -17.27
CA GLN A 613 -1.59 3.30 -18.46
C GLN A 613 -2.67 4.37 -18.17
N PRO A 614 -2.47 5.63 -18.57
CA PRO A 614 -3.53 6.63 -18.60
C PRO A 614 -4.69 6.18 -19.47
N ASN A 615 -5.92 6.56 -19.09
CA ASN A 615 -7.12 6.31 -19.90
C ASN A 615 -7.41 4.82 -20.19
N ARG A 616 -6.94 3.92 -19.32
CA ARG A 616 -7.34 2.51 -19.32
C ARG A 616 -7.67 2.02 -17.92
N SER A 617 -8.36 2.87 -17.15
CA SER A 617 -8.79 2.57 -15.77
C SER A 617 -7.67 2.28 -14.77
N GLY A 618 -6.43 2.59 -15.15
CA GLY A 618 -5.27 2.67 -14.26
C GLY A 618 -5.17 4.06 -13.65
N HIS A 619 -4.30 4.90 -14.21
CA HIS A 619 -3.90 6.20 -13.68
C HIS A 619 -4.72 7.32 -14.33
N SER A 620 -5.69 7.90 -13.61
CA SER A 620 -6.69 8.80 -14.22
C SER A 620 -6.25 10.26 -14.36
N MET A 621 -5.16 10.63 -13.70
CA MET A 621 -4.54 11.96 -13.66
C MET A 621 -3.03 11.78 -13.55
N GLN A 622 -2.21 12.72 -14.00
CA GLN A 622 -0.78 12.49 -14.25
C GLN A 622 0.16 12.70 -13.04
N PHE A 623 -0.24 12.27 -11.84
CA PHE A 623 0.61 12.39 -10.63
C PHE A 623 0.41 11.29 -9.58
N ASP A 624 1.40 11.10 -8.70
CA ASP A 624 1.34 10.29 -7.48
C ASP A 624 1.92 11.10 -6.28
N ALA A 625 1.68 10.65 -5.04
CA ALA A 625 2.21 11.31 -3.86
C ALA A 625 2.64 10.34 -2.75
N LEU A 626 3.88 10.45 -2.26
CA LEU A 626 4.37 9.74 -1.08
C LEU A 626 4.52 10.72 0.09
N TYR A 627 3.90 10.45 1.24
CA TYR A 627 3.97 11.38 2.38
C TYR A 627 3.86 10.70 3.74
N ASN A 628 4.33 11.39 4.77
CA ASN A 628 4.23 11.02 6.19
C ASN A 628 4.44 12.27 7.07
N ALA A 629 3.66 12.40 8.14
CA ALA A 629 3.81 13.44 9.15
C ALA A 629 3.94 14.86 8.56
N GLY A 630 3.23 15.15 7.48
CA GLY A 630 3.27 16.42 6.75
C GLY A 630 4.39 16.50 5.70
N SER A 631 5.48 15.74 5.77
CA SER A 631 6.48 15.76 4.69
C SER A 631 6.01 14.90 3.51
N GLY A 632 5.87 15.50 2.33
CA GLY A 632 5.40 14.85 1.12
C GLY A 632 6.32 15.04 -0.10
N LEU A 633 6.30 14.08 -1.01
CA LEU A 633 6.92 14.11 -2.33
C LEU A 633 5.83 13.91 -3.39
N HIS A 634 5.63 14.92 -4.22
CA HIS A 634 4.73 14.92 -5.36
C HIS A 634 5.50 14.50 -6.61
N LEU A 635 4.99 13.54 -7.35
CA LEU A 635 5.63 12.92 -8.52
C LEU A 635 4.69 13.09 -9.71
N ALA A 636 5.09 13.79 -10.78
CA ALA A 636 4.14 14.13 -11.85
C ALA A 636 4.73 14.22 -13.25
N SER A 637 3.85 14.10 -14.25
CA SER A 637 4.09 14.50 -15.62
C SER A 637 3.15 15.66 -16.00
N PHE A 638 3.70 16.67 -16.65
CA PHE A 638 2.96 17.86 -17.10
C PHE A 638 2.81 17.81 -18.62
N ASP A 639 1.85 17.00 -19.08
CA ASP A 639 1.60 16.80 -20.51
C ASP A 639 0.23 17.31 -20.94
N PRO A 640 0.17 18.46 -21.62
CA PRO A 640 -1.07 19.01 -22.17
C PRO A 640 -1.60 18.20 -23.36
N ASN A 641 -0.75 17.41 -24.03
CA ASN A 641 -1.09 16.68 -25.24
C ASN A 641 -1.62 15.27 -24.96
N GLN A 642 -1.49 14.78 -23.73
CA GLN A 642 -1.94 13.45 -23.31
C GLN A 642 -1.31 12.34 -24.17
N CYS A 643 -0.01 12.46 -24.43
CA CYS A 643 0.77 11.45 -25.12
C CYS A 643 0.73 10.11 -24.35
N ALA A 644 0.75 9.00 -25.09
CA ALA A 644 0.81 7.68 -24.52
C ALA A 644 2.06 7.52 -23.63
N LYS A 645 1.84 7.06 -22.41
CA LYS A 645 2.87 6.83 -21.39
C LYS A 645 2.40 5.81 -20.38
N ARG A 646 3.28 5.36 -19.49
CA ARG A 646 2.91 4.53 -18.34
C ARG A 646 3.60 4.97 -17.05
N TYR A 647 2.95 4.72 -15.93
CA TYR A 647 3.46 4.99 -14.59
C TYR A 647 3.79 3.66 -13.91
N GLN A 648 5.06 3.41 -13.68
CA GLN A 648 5.50 2.24 -12.93
C GLN A 648 5.64 2.60 -11.46
N LEU A 649 5.00 1.79 -10.61
CA LEU A 649 5.18 1.80 -9.17
C LEU A 649 5.67 0.42 -8.73
N THR A 650 6.81 0.39 -8.05
CA THR A 650 7.34 -0.84 -7.44
C THR A 650 7.49 -0.64 -5.93
N ALA A 651 7.48 -1.73 -5.16
CA ALA A 651 7.87 -1.64 -3.76
C ALA A 651 8.54 -2.90 -3.25
N SER A 652 9.67 -2.73 -2.56
CA SER A 652 10.34 -3.80 -1.82
C SER A 652 10.89 -3.30 -0.49
N LYS A 653 11.06 -4.22 0.46
CA LYS A 653 11.67 -3.91 1.77
C LYS A 653 13.11 -3.40 1.64
N GLU A 654 13.83 -3.86 0.61
CA GLU A 654 15.23 -3.52 0.37
C GLU A 654 15.37 -2.15 -0.31
N ASN A 655 14.67 -1.96 -1.44
CA ASN A 655 14.85 -0.79 -2.30
C ASN A 655 13.84 0.32 -2.05
N GLY A 656 12.85 0.13 -1.17
CA GLY A 656 11.78 1.10 -0.95
C GLY A 656 10.76 1.09 -2.06
N VAL A 657 10.05 2.20 -2.22
CA VAL A 657 9.15 2.48 -3.35
C VAL A 657 9.98 2.98 -4.53
N GLY A 658 9.69 2.45 -5.71
CA GLY A 658 10.18 2.95 -7.00
C GLY A 658 9.06 3.62 -7.79
N TRP A 659 9.41 4.68 -8.51
CA TRP A 659 8.54 5.42 -9.43
C TRP A 659 9.27 5.67 -10.74
N ALA A 660 8.63 5.34 -11.86
CA ALA A 660 9.16 5.65 -13.17
C ALA A 660 8.05 6.01 -14.17
N VAL A 661 8.38 6.89 -15.11
CA VAL A 661 7.53 7.19 -16.27
C VAL A 661 8.09 6.49 -17.49
N PHE A 662 7.36 5.53 -18.05
CA PHE A 662 7.68 4.95 -19.35
C PHE A 662 7.12 5.86 -20.45
N ASN A 663 8.03 6.59 -21.06
CA ASN A 663 7.77 7.37 -22.25
C ASN A 663 7.78 6.46 -23.48
N ILE A 664 6.79 6.64 -24.36
CA ILE A 664 6.53 5.73 -25.48
C ILE A 664 6.71 6.50 -26.80
N PRO A 665 7.81 6.27 -27.55
CA PRO A 665 8.09 6.96 -28.80
C PRO A 665 6.99 6.84 -29.85
N ASP A 666 6.84 7.87 -30.69
CA ASP A 666 5.87 7.95 -31.80
C ASP A 666 6.46 7.58 -33.17
N ASN A 667 7.71 7.13 -33.19
CA ASN A 667 8.47 6.72 -34.38
C ASN A 667 9.01 5.29 -34.27
N MET A 668 8.33 4.40 -33.55
CA MET A 668 8.79 3.03 -33.29
C MET A 668 9.00 2.16 -34.53
N ARG A 669 8.38 2.46 -35.66
CA ARG A 669 8.60 1.75 -36.94
C ARG A 669 9.60 2.43 -37.85
N LYS A 670 10.38 3.38 -37.34
CA LYS A 670 11.44 4.07 -38.08
C LYS A 670 12.77 3.78 -37.42
N VAL A 671 13.78 3.48 -38.23
CA VAL A 671 15.19 3.46 -37.84
C VAL A 671 15.98 4.16 -38.95
N PRO A 672 16.97 5.02 -38.63
CA PRO A 672 17.35 5.47 -37.29
C PRO A 672 16.24 6.31 -36.61
N GLN A 673 16.26 6.40 -35.28
CA GLN A 673 15.37 7.25 -34.48
C GLN A 673 16.12 8.40 -33.84
N GLN A 674 15.55 9.59 -33.91
CA GLN A 674 15.89 10.70 -33.03
C GLN A 674 14.60 11.11 -32.33
N TRP A 675 14.62 11.12 -31.00
CA TRP A 675 13.40 11.33 -30.24
C TRP A 675 13.66 12.04 -28.92
N THR A 676 12.74 12.92 -28.54
CA THR A 676 12.77 13.68 -27.28
C THR A 676 11.40 13.55 -26.63
N VAL A 677 11.36 13.38 -25.31
CA VAL A 677 10.09 13.33 -24.58
C VAL A 677 9.32 14.65 -24.81
N PRO A 678 8.08 14.61 -25.32
CA PRO A 678 7.37 15.82 -25.78
C PRO A 678 6.70 16.63 -24.64
N TYR A 679 6.91 16.21 -23.40
CA TYR A 679 6.39 16.83 -22.19
C TYR A 679 7.45 16.69 -21.09
N ARG A 680 7.19 17.34 -19.96
CA ARG A 680 8.14 17.36 -18.84
C ARG A 680 7.61 16.54 -17.67
N SER A 681 8.49 15.81 -16.99
CA SER A 681 8.16 15.05 -15.79
C SER A 681 9.14 15.38 -14.68
N GLY A 682 8.70 15.28 -13.43
CA GLY A 682 9.49 15.75 -12.32
C GLY A 682 8.81 15.56 -10.97
N PHE A 683 9.37 16.21 -9.97
CA PHE A 683 8.88 16.09 -8.60
C PHE A 683 9.13 17.36 -7.77
N CYS A 684 8.34 17.51 -6.71
CA CYS A 684 8.54 18.53 -5.70
C CYS A 684 8.26 18.00 -4.30
N THR A 685 8.89 18.61 -3.29
CA THR A 685 8.54 18.37 -1.90
C THR A 685 7.41 19.30 -1.48
N PHE A 686 6.46 18.81 -0.68
CA PHE A 686 5.36 19.60 -0.16
C PHE A 686 5.11 19.30 1.33
N GLN A 687 4.36 20.20 1.97
CA GLN A 687 3.86 19.99 3.33
C GLN A 687 2.37 19.63 3.27
N GLY A 688 1.98 18.48 3.79
CA GLY A 688 0.60 18.03 3.85
C GLY A 688 0.37 16.55 3.56
N ASP A 689 -0.77 16.25 2.95
CA ASP A 689 -1.24 14.92 2.59
C ASP A 689 -1.69 14.81 1.12
N TRP A 690 -2.43 13.75 0.79
CA TRP A 690 -2.93 13.52 -0.56
C TRP A 690 -3.76 14.69 -1.12
N TYR A 691 -4.48 15.43 -0.26
CA TYR A 691 -5.29 16.56 -0.71
C TYR A 691 -4.41 17.73 -1.14
N ASP A 692 -3.34 18.03 -0.41
CA ASP A 692 -2.40 19.10 -0.80
C ASP A 692 -1.73 18.77 -2.13
N SER A 693 -1.35 17.50 -2.33
CA SER A 693 -0.83 17.03 -3.62
C SER A 693 -1.84 17.18 -4.76
N CYS A 694 -3.13 16.91 -4.50
CA CYS A 694 -4.20 17.21 -5.46
C CYS A 694 -4.30 18.70 -5.77
N MET A 695 -4.14 19.60 -4.77
CA MET A 695 -4.19 21.05 -5.00
C MET A 695 -3.00 21.54 -5.84
N ILE A 696 -1.80 20.97 -5.61
CA ILE A 696 -0.61 21.24 -6.45
C ILE A 696 -0.90 20.86 -7.91
N TYR A 697 -1.44 19.65 -8.15
CA TYR A 697 -1.78 19.22 -9.50
C TYR A 697 -2.90 20.06 -10.13
N ARG A 698 -3.93 20.40 -9.35
CA ARG A 698 -5.09 21.18 -9.77
C ARG A 698 -4.70 22.53 -10.37
N ASP A 699 -3.69 23.20 -9.80
CA ASP A 699 -3.18 24.48 -10.32
C ASP A 699 -2.75 24.41 -11.79
N TRP A 700 -2.06 23.33 -12.18
CA TRP A 700 -1.70 23.09 -13.57
C TRP A 700 -2.88 22.55 -14.39
N ALA A 701 -3.57 21.54 -13.87
CA ALA A 701 -4.64 20.80 -14.55
C ALA A 701 -5.78 21.68 -15.07
N LEU A 702 -6.19 22.69 -14.28
CA LEU A 702 -7.31 23.56 -14.68
C LEU A 702 -6.94 24.56 -15.80
N ARG A 703 -5.65 24.72 -16.12
CA ARG A 703 -5.19 25.57 -17.23
C ARG A 703 -5.14 24.83 -18.57
N GLN A 704 -5.43 23.53 -18.57
CA GLN A 704 -5.32 22.69 -19.76
C GLN A 704 -6.60 22.76 -20.60
N TYR A 705 -6.50 22.37 -21.88
CA TYR A 705 -7.60 22.49 -22.84
C TYR A 705 -8.87 21.76 -22.37
N TRP A 706 -8.74 20.67 -21.62
CA TRP A 706 -9.89 19.88 -21.16
C TRP A 706 -10.75 20.62 -20.11
N CYS A 707 -10.20 21.66 -19.47
CA CYS A 707 -10.91 22.52 -18.52
C CYS A 707 -11.26 23.91 -19.10
N ALA A 708 -10.99 24.16 -20.38
CA ALA A 708 -11.09 25.50 -20.98
C ALA A 708 -12.51 26.11 -20.98
N GLU A 709 -13.57 25.29 -20.92
CA GLU A 709 -14.95 25.79 -20.80
C GLU A 709 -15.31 26.29 -19.38
N GLY A 710 -14.41 26.10 -18.41
CA GLY A 710 -14.62 26.49 -17.03
C GLY A 710 -15.51 25.51 -16.24
N PRO A 711 -15.86 25.89 -15.00
CA PRO A 711 -16.67 25.07 -14.10
C PRO A 711 -18.09 24.77 -14.63
N GLU A 712 -18.69 23.68 -14.17
CA GLU A 712 -20.01 23.18 -14.56
C GLU A 712 -21.14 24.21 -14.38
N ILE A 713 -21.04 25.10 -13.40
CA ILE A 713 -22.05 26.15 -13.19
C ILE A 713 -22.13 27.13 -14.38
N THR A 714 -21.00 27.41 -15.03
CA THR A 714 -20.90 28.30 -16.20
C THR A 714 -20.81 27.55 -17.52
N ARG A 715 -20.46 26.27 -17.50
CA ARG A 715 -20.27 25.43 -18.69
C ARG A 715 -21.56 25.28 -19.47
N ARG A 716 -21.64 25.89 -20.65
CA ARG A 716 -22.87 25.87 -21.48
C ARG A 716 -23.03 24.59 -22.29
N SER A 717 -21.94 23.90 -22.57
CA SER A 717 -21.99 22.71 -23.44
C SER A 717 -22.72 21.54 -22.78
N THR A 718 -22.81 21.50 -21.45
CA THR A 718 -23.60 20.48 -20.73
C THR A 718 -24.96 21.08 -20.33
N PRO A 719 -26.07 20.50 -20.81
CA PRO A 719 -27.40 21.09 -20.61
C PRO A 719 -27.87 20.96 -19.17
N ARG A 720 -28.74 21.88 -18.77
CA ARG A 720 -29.26 21.98 -17.40
C ARG A 720 -29.98 20.70 -16.97
N TRP A 721 -30.76 20.09 -17.84
CA TRP A 721 -31.48 18.86 -17.51
C TRP A 721 -30.53 17.73 -17.10
N PHE A 722 -29.35 17.63 -17.72
CA PHE A 722 -28.37 16.58 -17.40
C PHE A 722 -27.66 16.88 -16.08
N LYS A 723 -27.34 18.15 -15.82
CA LYS A 723 -26.81 18.62 -14.53
C LYS A 723 -27.78 18.37 -13.38
N GLU A 724 -29.08 18.46 -13.63
CA GLU A 724 -30.11 18.41 -12.59
C GLU A 724 -30.86 17.08 -12.49
N ILE A 725 -30.68 16.15 -13.42
CA ILE A 725 -31.30 14.81 -13.35
C ILE A 725 -31.00 14.13 -12.01
N ASP A 726 -32.00 13.48 -11.43
CA ASP A 726 -31.89 12.97 -10.06
C ASP A 726 -31.37 11.55 -9.99
N GLU A 727 -31.75 10.70 -10.95
CA GLU A 727 -31.36 9.29 -10.99
C GLU A 727 -31.37 8.73 -12.42
N TRP A 728 -30.44 7.81 -12.68
CA TRP A 728 -30.41 6.96 -13.88
C TRP A 728 -30.66 5.51 -13.48
N PHE A 729 -31.71 4.84 -13.95
CA PHE A 729 -31.88 3.40 -13.69
C PHE A 729 -31.58 2.57 -14.94
N GLN A 730 -31.12 1.33 -14.76
CA GLN A 730 -30.89 0.41 -15.86
C GLN A 730 -32.20 -0.17 -16.38
N LEU A 731 -32.38 -0.14 -17.69
CA LEU A 731 -33.50 -0.76 -18.40
C LEU A 731 -32.96 -1.59 -19.56
N SER A 732 -33.26 -2.89 -19.55
CA SER A 732 -32.93 -3.78 -20.68
C SER A 732 -34.16 -3.96 -21.54
N VAL A 733 -34.06 -3.68 -22.86
CA VAL A 733 -35.19 -3.91 -23.78
C VAL A 733 -35.57 -5.40 -23.80
N ALA A 734 -34.58 -6.29 -23.83
CA ALA A 734 -34.78 -7.74 -23.79
C ALA A 734 -35.53 -8.23 -22.54
N GLN A 735 -35.44 -7.49 -21.41
CA GLN A 735 -36.05 -7.86 -20.13
C GLN A 735 -37.25 -6.99 -19.74
N ALA A 736 -37.54 -5.91 -20.47
CA ALA A 736 -38.53 -4.90 -20.10
C ALA A 736 -39.93 -5.50 -19.85
N LYS A 737 -40.35 -6.48 -20.67
CA LYS A 737 -41.64 -7.18 -20.48
C LYS A 737 -41.75 -7.83 -19.11
N GLY A 738 -40.65 -8.43 -18.63
CA GLY A 738 -40.57 -9.10 -17.32
C GLY A 738 -40.32 -8.16 -16.14
N GLN A 739 -40.17 -6.84 -16.38
CA GLN A 739 -39.91 -5.81 -15.37
C GLN A 739 -41.04 -4.77 -15.27
N ARG A 740 -42.19 -5.02 -15.92
CA ARG A 740 -43.30 -4.04 -15.98
C ARG A 740 -43.82 -3.65 -14.59
N LYS A 741 -43.89 -4.61 -13.66
CA LYS A 741 -44.33 -4.35 -12.28
C LYS A 741 -43.37 -3.42 -11.55
N GLU A 742 -42.07 -3.69 -11.63
CA GLU A 742 -41.01 -2.90 -11.00
C GLU A 742 -40.90 -1.50 -11.63
N LEU A 743 -41.12 -1.38 -12.93
CA LEU A 743 -41.17 -0.09 -13.63
C LEU A 743 -42.34 0.77 -13.16
N GLU A 744 -43.52 0.17 -13.00
CA GLU A 744 -44.70 0.88 -12.48
C GLU A 744 -44.51 1.28 -11.01
N GLN A 745 -43.90 0.41 -10.20
CA GLN A 745 -43.55 0.74 -8.81
C GLN A 745 -42.53 1.89 -8.74
N LEU A 746 -41.48 1.84 -9.56
CA LEU A 746 -40.49 2.93 -9.67
C LEU A 746 -41.16 4.26 -10.02
N ARG A 747 -42.10 4.25 -10.96
CA ARG A 747 -42.84 5.45 -11.38
C ARG A 747 -43.64 6.06 -10.21
N GLN A 748 -44.24 5.21 -9.38
CA GLN A 748 -45.01 5.64 -8.21
C GLN A 748 -44.10 6.17 -7.10
N ASP A 749 -43.08 5.39 -6.72
CA ASP A 749 -42.18 5.73 -5.61
C ASP A 749 -41.29 6.95 -5.90
N LEU A 750 -41.00 7.19 -7.19
CA LEU A 750 -40.21 8.33 -7.66
C LEU A 750 -41.06 9.40 -8.36
N ALA A 751 -42.37 9.46 -8.08
CA ALA A 751 -43.22 10.52 -8.59
C ALA A 751 -42.65 11.91 -8.22
N GLY A 752 -42.45 12.77 -9.22
CA GLY A 752 -41.85 14.10 -9.05
C GLY A 752 -40.32 14.14 -9.08
N TYR A 753 -39.64 13.00 -9.25
CA TYR A 753 -38.20 12.95 -9.57
C TYR A 753 -37.95 12.98 -11.08
N ASP A 754 -36.87 13.65 -11.50
CA ASP A 754 -36.44 13.63 -12.89
C ASP A 754 -35.59 12.39 -13.15
N LEU A 755 -36.14 11.46 -13.95
CA LEU A 755 -35.55 10.14 -14.18
C LEU A 755 -34.93 10.03 -15.57
N GLY A 756 -33.83 9.29 -15.61
CA GLY A 756 -33.22 8.79 -16.84
C GLY A 756 -33.20 7.26 -16.86
N ALA A 757 -33.34 6.69 -18.05
CA ALA A 757 -33.18 5.26 -18.28
C ALA A 757 -31.88 5.01 -19.04
N TRP A 758 -30.99 4.23 -18.45
CA TRP A 758 -29.81 3.68 -19.14
C TRP A 758 -30.23 2.41 -19.88
N VAL A 759 -30.46 2.54 -21.19
CA VAL A 759 -31.10 1.53 -22.04
C VAL A 759 -30.06 0.60 -22.65
N THR A 760 -30.22 -0.70 -22.43
CA THR A 760 -29.33 -1.77 -22.93
C THR A 760 -30.08 -2.78 -23.78
N TYR A 761 -29.32 -3.60 -24.53
CA TYR A 761 -29.85 -4.68 -25.35
C TYR A 761 -30.95 -4.22 -26.34
N TRP A 762 -30.79 -3.00 -26.86
CA TRP A 762 -31.72 -2.37 -27.79
C TRP A 762 -31.23 -2.54 -29.24
N GLY A 763 -32.17 -2.50 -30.19
CA GLY A 763 -31.91 -2.58 -31.62
C GLY A 763 -31.54 -3.97 -32.14
N LEU A 764 -31.99 -4.32 -33.35
CA LEU A 764 -31.64 -5.56 -34.08
C LEU A 764 -31.72 -6.87 -33.26
N ASP A 765 -32.68 -7.00 -32.33
CA ASP A 765 -32.82 -8.15 -31.40
C ASP A 765 -31.51 -8.49 -30.64
N ASN A 766 -30.77 -7.45 -30.22
CA ASN A 766 -29.49 -7.62 -29.58
C ASN A 766 -29.61 -8.28 -28.19
N LYS A 767 -29.06 -9.49 -28.02
CA LYS A 767 -29.11 -10.27 -26.75
C LYS A 767 -27.80 -10.29 -25.98
N THR A 768 -26.76 -9.63 -26.48
CA THR A 768 -25.43 -9.61 -25.83
C THR A 768 -24.82 -8.21 -25.90
N PHE A 769 -23.95 -7.85 -24.95
CA PHE A 769 -23.31 -6.53 -24.98
C PHE A 769 -22.38 -6.31 -26.19
N HIS A 770 -21.89 -7.39 -26.81
CA HIS A 770 -20.83 -7.39 -27.83
C HIS A 770 -21.28 -7.94 -29.19
N ALA A 771 -22.57 -7.87 -29.53
CA ALA A 771 -23.04 -8.28 -30.85
C ALA A 771 -23.40 -7.07 -31.72
N LEU A 772 -23.06 -7.18 -33.01
CA LEU A 772 -23.44 -6.25 -34.09
C LEU A 772 -23.08 -4.78 -33.85
N ASN A 773 -22.09 -4.48 -33.01
CA ASN A 773 -21.61 -3.11 -32.82
C ASN A 773 -21.05 -2.51 -34.14
N PRO A 774 -21.32 -1.24 -34.48
CA PRO A 774 -22.17 -0.28 -33.77
C PRO A 774 -23.63 -0.31 -34.25
N ASP A 775 -23.98 -1.06 -35.31
CA ASP A 775 -25.30 -1.00 -35.94
C ASP A 775 -26.43 -1.44 -34.99
N ARG A 776 -27.52 -0.67 -34.97
CA ARG A 776 -28.68 -0.86 -34.08
C ARG A 776 -30.04 -0.65 -34.72
N PHE A 777 -30.08 -0.26 -35.98
CA PHE A 777 -31.32 0.09 -36.67
C PHE A 777 -31.62 -0.87 -37.82
N PRO A 778 -32.91 -1.10 -38.13
CA PRO A 778 -34.10 -0.46 -37.55
C PRO A 778 -34.43 -0.92 -36.11
N PHE A 779 -35.29 -0.15 -35.42
CA PHE A 779 -35.86 -0.57 -34.14
C PHE A 779 -36.74 -1.81 -34.32
N THR A 780 -36.75 -2.67 -33.31
CA THR A 780 -37.72 -3.75 -33.18
C THR A 780 -39.02 -3.21 -32.56
N PRO A 781 -40.14 -3.93 -32.66
CA PRO A 781 -41.37 -3.57 -31.94
C PRO A 781 -41.17 -3.45 -30.42
N ALA A 782 -40.23 -4.20 -29.84
CA ALA A 782 -39.91 -4.11 -28.41
C ALA A 782 -39.18 -2.80 -28.09
N ASP A 783 -38.26 -2.35 -28.96
CA ASP A 783 -37.59 -1.06 -28.83
C ASP A 783 -38.62 0.08 -28.90
N GLU A 784 -39.53 0.04 -29.88
CA GLU A 784 -40.59 1.04 -30.04
C GLU A 784 -41.49 1.12 -28.79
N ALA A 785 -41.88 -0.03 -28.23
CA ALA A 785 -42.67 -0.10 -27.01
C ALA A 785 -41.95 0.52 -25.80
N VAL A 786 -40.64 0.23 -25.64
CA VAL A 786 -39.82 0.82 -24.57
C VAL A 786 -39.68 2.33 -24.75
N MET A 787 -39.34 2.79 -25.95
CA MET A 787 -39.18 4.22 -26.23
C MET A 787 -40.50 4.98 -26.05
N LYS A 788 -41.64 4.39 -26.44
CA LYS A 788 -42.98 4.93 -26.19
C LYS A 788 -43.24 5.06 -24.69
N PHE A 789 -43.00 3.99 -23.92
CA PHE A 789 -43.15 4.02 -22.46
C PHE A 789 -42.30 5.12 -21.81
N LEU A 790 -41.02 5.24 -22.19
CA LEU A 790 -40.13 6.28 -21.66
C LEU A 790 -40.65 7.69 -21.98
N LYS A 791 -41.12 7.91 -23.21
CA LYS A 791 -41.69 9.18 -23.64
C LYS A 791 -42.98 9.54 -22.87
N GLU A 792 -43.93 8.61 -22.76
CA GLU A 792 -45.20 8.81 -22.05
C GLU A 792 -44.99 9.14 -20.57
N ASN A 793 -43.91 8.63 -19.97
CA ASN A 793 -43.56 8.85 -18.57
C ASN A 793 -42.51 9.95 -18.35
N ARG A 794 -42.14 10.71 -19.41
CA ARG A 794 -41.14 11.79 -19.35
C ARG A 794 -39.76 11.35 -18.82
N ILE A 795 -39.38 10.10 -19.07
CA ILE A 795 -38.09 9.53 -18.70
C ILE A 795 -37.12 9.69 -19.86
N ARG A 796 -35.93 10.24 -19.60
CA ARG A 796 -34.93 10.50 -20.65
C ARG A 796 -34.12 9.24 -20.98
N PRO A 797 -34.07 8.77 -22.23
CA PRO A 797 -33.30 7.59 -22.59
C PRO A 797 -31.82 7.94 -22.84
N MET A 798 -30.91 7.19 -22.21
CA MET A 798 -29.49 7.11 -22.52
C MET A 798 -29.18 5.72 -23.09
N GLY A 799 -28.84 5.63 -24.37
CA GLY A 799 -28.58 4.34 -25.01
C GLY A 799 -27.15 3.87 -24.80
N TYR A 800 -26.97 2.59 -24.43
CA TYR A 800 -25.66 1.94 -24.41
C TYR A 800 -25.16 1.68 -25.84
N LEU A 801 -23.92 2.07 -26.12
CA LEU A 801 -23.14 1.65 -27.28
C LEU A 801 -21.70 1.32 -26.85
N GLN A 802 -21.10 0.33 -27.51
CA GLN A 802 -19.67 0.08 -27.38
C GLN A 802 -18.91 1.07 -28.28
N CYS A 803 -18.00 1.85 -27.70
CA CYS A 803 -17.31 2.95 -28.37
C CYS A 803 -16.22 2.49 -29.35
N ILE A 804 -15.51 1.40 -29.02
CA ILE A 804 -14.30 0.98 -29.76
C ILE A 804 -14.48 -0.33 -30.53
N GLY A 805 -15.57 -1.06 -30.28
CA GLY A 805 -15.83 -2.35 -30.90
C GLY A 805 -16.56 -2.21 -32.23
N TRP A 806 -15.98 -2.75 -33.30
CA TRP A 806 -16.60 -2.89 -34.60
C TRP A 806 -16.76 -4.37 -34.96
N SER A 807 -18.00 -4.82 -34.93
CA SER A 807 -18.32 -6.22 -35.19
C SER A 807 -18.13 -6.54 -36.67
N ASN A 808 -17.37 -7.58 -36.98
CA ASN A 808 -17.18 -8.03 -38.37
C ASN A 808 -18.47 -8.55 -39.03
N ALA A 809 -19.51 -8.82 -38.24
CA ALA A 809 -20.83 -9.20 -38.71
C ALA A 809 -21.76 -7.99 -38.94
N SER A 810 -21.37 -6.79 -38.52
CA SER A 810 -22.22 -5.60 -38.64
C SER A 810 -22.36 -5.12 -40.09
N PRO A 811 -23.55 -4.62 -40.49
CA PRO A 811 -23.75 -4.07 -41.83
C PRO A 811 -22.75 -2.97 -42.22
N SER A 812 -22.41 -2.07 -41.29
CA SER A 812 -21.42 -1.02 -41.50
C SER A 812 -20.03 -1.57 -41.81
N TYR A 813 -19.61 -2.64 -41.12
CA TYR A 813 -18.34 -3.32 -41.40
C TYR A 813 -18.33 -3.94 -42.80
N ARG A 814 -19.35 -4.73 -43.13
CA ARG A 814 -19.41 -5.48 -44.40
C ARG A 814 -19.50 -4.58 -45.64
N ARG A 815 -20.07 -3.37 -45.50
CA ARG A 815 -20.17 -2.41 -46.60
C ARG A 815 -18.90 -1.59 -46.81
N ALA A 816 -18.00 -1.53 -45.82
CA ALA A 816 -16.77 -0.75 -45.90
C ALA A 816 -15.64 -1.61 -46.48
N PRO A 817 -15.19 -1.36 -47.72
CA PRO A 817 -14.12 -2.16 -48.34
C PRO A 817 -12.77 -2.00 -47.65
N ASP A 818 -12.58 -0.92 -46.90
CA ASP A 818 -11.35 -0.57 -46.18
C ASP A 818 -11.44 -0.80 -44.65
N ALA A 819 -12.45 -1.55 -44.17
CA ALA A 819 -12.69 -1.76 -42.75
C ALA A 819 -11.46 -2.34 -42.01
N GLU A 820 -10.82 -3.38 -42.56
CA GLU A 820 -9.67 -4.06 -41.94
C GLU A 820 -8.41 -3.19 -41.85
N GLN A 821 -8.23 -2.28 -42.81
CA GLN A 821 -7.13 -1.32 -42.79
C GLN A 821 -7.33 -0.28 -41.67
N ASN A 822 -8.58 -0.05 -41.24
CA ASN A 822 -8.95 0.92 -40.19
C ASN A 822 -9.13 0.28 -38.79
N LEU A 823 -8.59 -0.92 -38.57
CA LEU A 823 -8.57 -1.56 -37.26
C LEU A 823 -7.25 -1.29 -36.52
N VAL A 824 -7.31 -1.28 -35.20
CA VAL A 824 -6.11 -1.16 -34.35
C VAL A 824 -5.25 -2.40 -34.52
N ARG A 825 -3.96 -2.17 -34.70
CA ARG A 825 -2.94 -3.21 -34.82
C ARG A 825 -1.90 -3.09 -33.72
N ASN A 826 -1.35 -4.24 -33.34
CA ASN A 826 -0.19 -4.29 -32.46
C ASN A 826 1.13 -4.09 -33.24
N TYR A 827 2.25 -4.12 -32.54
CA TYR A 827 3.58 -3.93 -33.15
C TYR A 827 3.86 -4.92 -34.30
N TYR A 828 3.40 -6.17 -34.18
CA TYR A 828 3.54 -7.25 -35.16
C TYR A 828 2.56 -7.16 -36.34
N GLY A 829 1.67 -6.16 -36.35
CA GLY A 829 0.67 -5.96 -37.41
C GLY A 829 -0.60 -6.80 -37.26
N GLN A 830 -0.77 -7.54 -36.17
CA GLN A 830 -1.97 -8.32 -35.89
C GLN A 830 -3.12 -7.42 -35.48
N MET A 831 -4.33 -7.73 -35.94
CA MET A 831 -5.54 -6.98 -35.55
C MET A 831 -5.96 -7.32 -34.14
N ILE A 832 -6.40 -6.32 -33.37
CA ILE A 832 -6.87 -6.53 -32.00
C ILE A 832 -8.38 -6.79 -31.99
N LYS A 833 -8.84 -7.76 -31.20
CA LYS A 833 -10.27 -8.02 -30.95
C LYS A 833 -10.61 -8.08 -29.46
N TRP A 834 -11.85 -7.82 -29.10
CA TRP A 834 -12.36 -8.18 -27.77
C TRP A 834 -12.38 -9.72 -27.59
N PRO A 835 -12.18 -10.24 -26.37
CA PRO A 835 -12.37 -11.66 -26.09
C PRO A 835 -13.80 -12.09 -26.44
N THR A 836 -13.92 -13.09 -27.31
CA THR A 836 -15.21 -13.58 -27.80
C THR A 836 -15.81 -14.58 -26.80
N PRO A 837 -17.03 -14.35 -26.29
CA PRO A 837 -17.73 -15.34 -25.46
C PRO A 837 -17.90 -16.68 -26.20
N ALA A 838 -17.88 -17.79 -25.46
CA ALA A 838 -18.09 -19.12 -26.03
C ALA A 838 -19.46 -19.19 -26.75
N GLY A 839 -19.44 -19.59 -28.03
CA GLY A 839 -20.64 -19.71 -28.86
C GLY A 839 -21.02 -18.47 -29.69
N GLN A 840 -20.35 -17.31 -29.48
CA GLN A 840 -20.54 -16.14 -30.34
C GLN A 840 -19.74 -16.30 -31.66
N LYS A 841 -20.41 -16.24 -32.81
CA LYS A 841 -19.79 -16.40 -34.14
C LYS A 841 -19.14 -15.11 -34.67
N SER A 842 -19.64 -13.94 -34.29
CA SER A 842 -19.08 -12.65 -34.72
C SER A 842 -17.95 -12.21 -33.79
N GLU A 843 -16.95 -11.53 -34.36
CA GLU A 843 -15.81 -10.99 -33.61
C GLU A 843 -15.90 -9.46 -33.58
N ASP A 844 -15.82 -8.89 -32.38
CA ASP A 844 -15.72 -7.44 -32.19
C ASP A 844 -14.25 -7.02 -32.29
N ARG A 845 -13.89 -6.44 -33.44
CA ARG A 845 -12.57 -5.87 -33.71
C ARG A 845 -12.46 -4.51 -33.02
N ILE A 846 -11.24 -4.12 -32.65
CA ILE A 846 -11.00 -2.77 -32.12
C ILE A 846 -10.83 -1.82 -33.30
N ALA A 847 -11.76 -0.87 -33.46
CA ALA A 847 -11.68 0.15 -34.49
C ALA A 847 -10.66 1.22 -34.13
N TYR A 848 -9.88 1.67 -35.12
CA TYR A 848 -9.10 2.89 -34.98
C TYR A 848 -10.04 4.10 -35.03
N PRO A 849 -9.87 5.14 -34.19
CA PRO A 849 -10.76 6.31 -34.15
C PRO A 849 -10.53 7.29 -35.33
N GLY A 850 -10.32 6.73 -36.53
CA GLY A 850 -10.11 7.41 -37.80
C GLY A 850 -11.42 7.78 -38.48
N LYS A 851 -11.32 8.41 -39.66
CA LYS A 851 -12.48 8.95 -40.40
C LYS A 851 -13.59 7.93 -40.61
N LEU A 852 -13.24 6.70 -40.99
CA LEU A 852 -14.20 5.63 -41.26
C LEU A 852 -15.01 5.25 -40.01
N TRP A 853 -14.35 5.09 -38.85
CA TRP A 853 -15.05 4.77 -37.60
C TRP A 853 -15.89 5.94 -37.09
N ARG A 854 -15.38 7.17 -37.21
CA ARG A 854 -16.16 8.38 -36.88
C ARG A 854 -17.43 8.50 -37.71
N GLN A 855 -17.38 8.06 -38.97
CA GLN A 855 -18.55 7.97 -39.82
C GLN A 855 -19.49 6.85 -39.34
N ALA A 856 -19.01 5.60 -39.25
CA ALA A 856 -19.84 4.44 -38.92
C ALA A 856 -20.54 4.55 -37.56
N LEU A 857 -19.79 4.88 -36.49
CA LEU A 857 -20.38 5.10 -35.17
C LEU A 857 -21.24 6.37 -35.14
N GLY A 858 -20.81 7.43 -35.84
CA GLY A 858 -21.52 8.69 -35.90
C GLY A 858 -22.88 8.61 -36.59
N ASP A 859 -23.02 7.79 -37.62
CA ASP A 859 -24.30 7.55 -38.30
C ASP A 859 -25.31 6.94 -37.33
N VAL A 860 -24.87 5.96 -36.52
CA VAL A 860 -25.71 5.34 -35.49
C VAL A 860 -26.08 6.34 -34.40
N VAL A 861 -25.13 7.12 -33.88
CA VAL A 861 -25.41 8.12 -32.83
C VAL A 861 -26.35 9.23 -33.33
N VAL A 862 -26.19 9.69 -34.57
CA VAL A 862 -27.12 10.64 -35.19
C VAL A 862 -28.52 10.03 -35.30
N GLN A 863 -28.61 8.76 -35.70
CA GLN A 863 -29.88 8.06 -35.78
C GLN A 863 -30.51 7.86 -34.39
N MET A 864 -29.72 7.59 -33.34
CA MET A 864 -30.20 7.57 -31.95
C MET A 864 -30.84 8.90 -31.55
N ALA A 865 -30.18 10.03 -31.83
CA ALA A 865 -30.72 11.35 -31.54
C ALA A 865 -32.05 11.60 -32.27
N LYS A 866 -32.17 11.18 -33.55
CA LYS A 866 -33.43 11.26 -34.32
C LYS A 866 -34.53 10.37 -33.75
N SER A 867 -34.16 9.23 -33.17
CA SER A 867 -35.08 8.22 -32.63
C SER A 867 -35.52 8.49 -31.18
N GLY A 868 -35.21 9.67 -30.63
CA GLY A 868 -35.74 10.12 -29.34
C GLY A 868 -34.85 9.85 -28.12
N PHE A 869 -33.62 9.34 -28.31
CA PHE A 869 -32.65 9.31 -27.22
C PHE A 869 -32.24 10.73 -26.82
N SER A 870 -31.99 10.94 -25.53
CA SER A 870 -31.46 12.20 -24.98
C SER A 870 -29.96 12.16 -24.71
N ALA A 871 -29.40 10.96 -24.58
CA ALA A 871 -27.98 10.76 -24.35
C ALA A 871 -27.48 9.43 -24.94
N VAL A 872 -26.15 9.33 -25.06
CA VAL A 872 -25.45 8.07 -25.34
C VAL A 872 -24.45 7.78 -24.23
N TYR A 873 -24.37 6.51 -23.85
CA TYR A 873 -23.28 5.96 -23.06
C TYR A 873 -22.34 5.19 -23.98
N LEU A 874 -21.10 5.69 -24.11
CA LEU A 874 -20.04 5.13 -24.93
C LEU A 874 -19.12 4.27 -24.07
N ASP A 875 -19.45 2.98 -23.98
CA ASP A 875 -18.70 2.02 -23.17
C ASP A 875 -17.27 1.86 -23.68
N SER A 876 -16.33 1.60 -22.76
CA SER A 876 -14.90 1.49 -23.06
C SER A 876 -14.25 2.71 -23.74
N GLY A 877 -14.97 3.81 -23.98
CA GLY A 877 -14.46 5.03 -24.60
C GLY A 877 -13.32 5.70 -23.81
N ASN A 878 -13.38 5.63 -22.47
CA ASN A 878 -12.26 5.98 -21.58
C ASN A 878 -11.67 4.78 -20.83
N HIS A 879 -12.41 3.69 -20.59
CA HIS A 879 -11.87 2.51 -19.89
C HIS A 879 -10.94 1.68 -20.80
N GLY A 880 -11.16 1.68 -22.11
CA GLY A 880 -10.40 0.90 -23.11
C GLY A 880 -9.90 1.74 -24.29
N GLY A 881 -10.04 3.06 -24.24
CA GLY A 881 -9.96 3.94 -25.41
C GLY A 881 -8.57 4.47 -25.75
N THR A 882 -7.48 3.80 -25.35
CA THR A 882 -6.12 4.20 -25.74
C THR A 882 -5.27 2.99 -26.08
N TYR A 883 -4.80 2.95 -27.33
CA TYR A 883 -3.91 1.91 -27.86
C TYR A 883 -2.67 2.54 -28.46
N LEU A 884 -1.61 1.75 -28.59
CA LEU A 884 -0.49 2.15 -29.42
C LEU A 884 -0.92 2.15 -30.88
N ASN A 885 -0.43 3.13 -31.61
CA ASN A 885 -0.76 3.35 -32.99
C ASN A 885 0.19 2.58 -33.90
N PHE A 886 -0.24 1.43 -34.42
CA PHE A 886 0.48 0.69 -35.47
C PHE A 886 -0.41 0.43 -36.68
N THR A 887 -1.32 1.37 -36.98
CA THR A 887 -2.28 1.27 -38.09
C THR A 887 -1.91 2.28 -39.19
N PRO A 888 -1.05 1.92 -40.16
CA PRO A 888 -0.47 2.89 -41.11
C PRO A 888 -1.50 3.56 -42.02
N ALA A 889 -2.63 2.90 -42.27
CA ALA A 889 -3.70 3.46 -43.08
C ALA A 889 -4.40 4.65 -42.40
N CYS A 890 -4.25 4.80 -41.08
CA CYS A 890 -4.94 5.83 -40.31
C CYS A 890 -4.01 6.89 -39.72
N SER A 891 -2.70 6.66 -39.69
CA SER A 891 -1.74 7.59 -39.09
C SER A 891 -0.32 7.38 -39.62
N GLY A 892 0.42 8.49 -39.75
CA GLY A 892 1.86 8.48 -40.07
C GLY A 892 2.77 8.35 -38.83
N GLU A 893 2.21 8.44 -37.63
CA GLU A 893 2.88 8.10 -36.37
C GLU A 893 2.86 6.57 -36.16
N SER A 894 3.85 6.05 -35.43
CA SER A 894 3.95 4.63 -35.07
C SER A 894 4.38 4.46 -33.61
N GLY A 895 3.55 3.87 -32.75
CA GLY A 895 3.85 3.65 -31.34
C GLY A 895 2.96 4.48 -30.40
N GLY A 896 3.58 5.16 -29.44
CA GLY A 896 2.92 5.93 -28.40
C GLY A 896 2.32 7.24 -28.93
N GLY A 897 3.09 8.32 -28.87
CA GLY A 897 2.67 9.62 -29.40
C GLY A 897 1.32 10.11 -28.85
N SER A 898 0.73 11.10 -29.53
CA SER A 898 -0.62 11.58 -29.19
C SER A 898 -1.67 11.20 -30.23
N GLY A 899 -1.27 10.66 -31.40
CA GLY A 899 -2.16 10.45 -32.54
C GLY A 899 -3.41 9.62 -32.24
N TYR A 900 -3.28 8.49 -31.52
CA TYR A 900 -4.45 7.70 -31.15
C TYR A 900 -5.40 8.46 -30.21
N VAL A 901 -4.82 9.09 -29.18
CA VAL A 901 -5.56 9.87 -28.17
C VAL A 901 -6.28 11.05 -28.81
N LYS A 902 -5.61 11.79 -29.70
CA LYS A 902 -6.21 12.88 -30.48
C LYS A 902 -7.27 12.36 -31.45
N GLY A 903 -7.08 11.16 -32.01
CA GLY A 903 -8.11 10.47 -32.78
C GLY A 903 -9.37 10.17 -31.97
N ASN A 904 -9.23 9.65 -30.75
CA ASN A 904 -10.34 9.42 -29.82
C ASN A 904 -11.07 10.73 -29.46
N GLN A 905 -10.33 11.79 -29.15
CA GLN A 905 -10.89 13.12 -28.87
C GLN A 905 -11.65 13.69 -30.08
N ALA A 906 -11.09 13.55 -31.28
CA ALA A 906 -11.74 13.94 -32.52
C ALA A 906 -13.00 13.12 -32.81
N LEU A 907 -13.00 11.82 -32.51
CA LEU A 907 -14.19 10.97 -32.56
C LEU A 907 -15.28 11.54 -31.64
N LEU A 908 -15.00 11.71 -30.35
CA LEU A 908 -16.00 12.22 -29.40
C LEU A 908 -16.53 13.60 -29.79
N ALA A 909 -15.64 14.52 -30.19
CA ALA A 909 -16.01 15.86 -30.65
C ALA A 909 -16.91 15.82 -31.90
N GLU A 910 -16.59 14.96 -32.88
CA GLU A 910 -17.38 14.81 -34.10
C GLU A 910 -18.76 14.19 -33.83
N LEU A 911 -18.82 13.12 -33.03
CA LEU A 911 -20.09 12.51 -32.61
C LEU A 911 -20.99 13.55 -31.93
N ARG A 912 -20.44 14.32 -30.99
CA ARG A 912 -21.13 15.39 -30.26
C ARG A 912 -21.67 16.45 -31.19
N ARG A 913 -20.83 16.98 -32.08
CA ARG A 913 -21.21 18.00 -33.06
C ARG A 913 -22.36 17.51 -33.95
N ARG A 914 -22.26 16.29 -34.49
CA ARG A 914 -23.26 15.73 -35.41
C ARG A 914 -24.60 15.43 -34.71
N ALA A 915 -24.57 14.80 -33.54
CA ALA A 915 -25.79 14.51 -32.78
C ALA A 915 -26.53 15.80 -32.37
N ARG A 916 -25.78 16.85 -32.02
CA ARG A 916 -26.35 18.14 -31.60
C ARG A 916 -26.93 19.00 -32.71
N GLN A 917 -26.65 18.67 -33.97
CA GLN A 917 -27.40 19.22 -35.09
C GLN A 917 -28.85 18.69 -35.13
N VAL A 918 -29.10 17.52 -34.54
CA VAL A 918 -30.44 16.91 -34.44
C VAL A 918 -31.10 17.27 -33.11
N ASN A 919 -30.39 17.10 -32.00
CA ASN A 919 -30.85 17.43 -30.65
C ASN A 919 -29.77 18.26 -29.95
N PRO A 920 -29.90 19.61 -29.90
CA PRO A 920 -28.87 20.51 -29.34
C PRO A 920 -28.44 20.18 -27.90
N GLU A 921 -29.29 19.53 -27.13
CA GLU A 921 -29.03 19.11 -25.74
C GLU A 921 -28.64 17.63 -25.60
N PHE A 922 -28.31 16.94 -26.69
CA PHE A 922 -27.90 15.52 -26.64
C PHE A 922 -26.58 15.37 -25.87
N CYS A 923 -26.58 14.46 -24.89
CA CYS A 923 -25.47 14.27 -23.95
C CYS A 923 -24.62 13.03 -24.22
N PHE A 924 -23.35 13.10 -23.84
CA PHE A 924 -22.36 12.04 -24.03
C PHE A 924 -21.75 11.64 -22.70
N THR A 925 -21.73 10.33 -22.42
CA THR A 925 -21.08 9.78 -21.23
C THR A 925 -20.20 8.59 -21.58
N SER A 926 -19.25 8.23 -20.71
CA SER A 926 -18.40 7.05 -20.91
C SER A 926 -18.05 6.38 -19.58
N GLU A 927 -17.56 5.15 -19.66
CA GLU A 927 -17.07 4.36 -18.53
C GLU A 927 -15.76 4.91 -17.99
N SER A 928 -15.67 5.11 -16.67
CA SER A 928 -14.48 5.53 -15.94
C SER A 928 -14.00 6.95 -16.23
N PHE A 929 -13.46 7.60 -15.20
CA PHE A 929 -12.94 8.96 -15.31
C PHE A 929 -11.54 8.98 -15.94
N TRP A 930 -11.35 9.90 -16.88
CA TRP A 930 -10.05 10.32 -17.38
C TRP A 930 -10.11 11.81 -17.78
N GLU A 931 -9.13 12.58 -17.31
CA GLU A 931 -9.10 14.04 -17.44
C GLU A 931 -9.09 14.54 -18.89
N GLY A 932 -8.43 13.81 -19.80
CA GLY A 932 -8.22 14.27 -21.18
C GLY A 932 -9.51 14.36 -22.02
N ASN A 933 -10.61 13.77 -21.53
CA ASN A 933 -11.92 13.81 -22.19
C ASN A 933 -12.93 14.77 -21.54
N ILE A 934 -12.53 15.59 -20.54
CA ILE A 934 -13.47 16.52 -19.87
C ILE A 934 -14.07 17.53 -20.87
N ALA A 935 -13.32 17.92 -21.90
CA ALA A 935 -13.84 18.80 -22.97
C ALA A 935 -14.89 18.12 -23.88
N HIS A 936 -14.98 16.79 -23.89
CA HIS A 936 -15.75 16.05 -24.91
C HIS A 936 -16.95 15.30 -24.34
N LEU A 937 -16.98 15.03 -23.04
CA LEU A 937 -18.05 14.30 -22.36
C LEU A 937 -18.83 15.22 -21.41
N ASP A 938 -20.12 14.93 -21.23
CA ASP A 938 -21.00 15.61 -20.26
C ASP A 938 -20.98 14.93 -18.89
N GLY A 939 -20.56 13.67 -18.80
CA GLY A 939 -20.39 12.99 -17.53
C GLY A 939 -19.73 11.61 -17.60
N TYR A 940 -19.36 11.10 -16.43
CA TYR A 940 -18.55 9.89 -16.28
C TYR A 940 -19.20 8.89 -15.34
N LEU A 941 -19.34 7.64 -15.79
CA LEU A 941 -19.71 6.52 -14.92
C LEU A 941 -18.49 6.10 -14.10
N VAL A 942 -18.44 6.41 -12.81
CA VAL A 942 -17.27 6.16 -11.94
C VAL A 942 -17.43 4.95 -11.03
N CYS A 943 -18.28 3.99 -11.43
CA CYS A 943 -18.63 2.81 -10.65
C CYS A 943 -17.41 1.94 -10.27
N ASN A 944 -16.35 1.93 -11.08
CA ASN A 944 -15.15 1.12 -10.84
C ASN A 944 -14.39 1.48 -9.55
N THR A 945 -14.57 2.70 -9.04
CA THR A 945 -14.00 3.14 -7.77
C THR A 945 -14.48 2.30 -6.58
N THR A 946 -15.71 1.78 -6.63
CA THR A 946 -16.21 0.87 -5.59
C THR A 946 -16.11 -0.60 -5.98
N ASN A 947 -15.57 -0.92 -7.16
CA ASN A 947 -15.44 -2.29 -7.65
C ASN A 947 -14.07 -2.92 -7.29
N ALA A 948 -12.98 -2.14 -7.28
CA ALA A 948 -11.63 -2.71 -7.32
C ALA A 948 -10.78 -2.53 -6.04
N TYR A 949 -10.00 -3.56 -5.69
CA TYR A 949 -8.90 -3.61 -4.69
C TYR A 949 -9.07 -2.74 -3.44
N LEU A 950 -9.71 -3.30 -2.42
CA LEU A 950 -9.64 -2.82 -1.04
C LEU A 950 -8.97 -3.89 -0.19
N GLU A 951 -8.11 -3.48 0.74
CA GLU A 951 -7.46 -4.41 1.67
C GLU A 951 -7.51 -3.83 3.08
N GLY A 952 -8.67 -3.97 3.73
CA GLY A 952 -8.88 -3.49 5.10
C GLY A 952 -8.46 -2.04 5.29
N ASP A 953 -7.52 -1.81 6.21
CA ASP A 953 -6.91 -0.51 6.52
C ASP A 953 -5.68 -0.17 5.67
N ARG A 954 -5.20 -1.11 4.83
CA ARG A 954 -4.00 -0.95 4.01
C ARG A 954 -4.27 -0.17 2.73
N VAL A 955 -5.38 -0.47 2.05
CA VAL A 955 -5.74 0.19 0.79
C VAL A 955 -7.16 0.74 0.92
N THR A 956 -7.26 2.06 1.07
CA THR A 956 -8.54 2.76 1.23
C THR A 956 -8.81 3.67 0.04
N PRO A 957 -10.08 3.84 -0.37
CA PRO A 957 -10.41 4.70 -1.49
C PRO A 957 -10.42 6.18 -1.03
N VAL A 958 -9.89 7.08 -1.85
CA VAL A 958 -9.85 8.53 -1.58
C VAL A 958 -10.31 9.31 -2.82
N PRO A 959 -11.00 10.46 -2.66
CA PRO A 959 -11.61 11.19 -3.78
C PRO A 959 -10.63 12.18 -4.44
N MET A 960 -9.51 11.68 -4.96
CA MET A 960 -8.48 12.52 -5.58
C MET A 960 -9.03 13.24 -6.82
N VAL A 961 -9.78 12.54 -7.67
CA VAL A 961 -10.39 13.11 -8.87
C VAL A 961 -11.39 14.21 -8.51
N GLN A 962 -12.19 14.02 -7.46
CA GLN A 962 -13.17 15.03 -7.02
C GLN A 962 -12.47 16.26 -6.43
N ALA A 963 -11.38 16.07 -5.69
CA ALA A 963 -10.57 17.18 -5.21
C ALA A 963 -10.02 18.03 -6.36
N VAL A 964 -9.62 17.40 -7.48
CA VAL A 964 -9.06 18.11 -8.64
C VAL A 964 -10.12 18.66 -9.59
N TYR A 965 -11.26 17.98 -9.79
CA TYR A 965 -12.15 18.24 -10.94
C TYR A 965 -13.66 18.24 -10.65
N HIS A 966 -14.13 18.07 -9.40
CA HIS A 966 -15.59 17.93 -9.16
C HIS A 966 -16.42 19.11 -9.71
N ASP A 967 -15.94 20.33 -9.57
CA ASP A 967 -16.59 21.54 -10.09
C ASP A 967 -16.49 21.70 -11.62
N TYR A 968 -15.72 20.86 -12.31
CA TYR A 968 -15.49 20.92 -13.77
C TYR A 968 -16.13 19.78 -14.55
N THR A 969 -16.65 18.75 -13.88
CA THR A 969 -17.33 17.65 -14.57
C THR A 969 -18.25 16.83 -13.68
N ILE A 970 -19.27 16.22 -14.29
CA ILE A 970 -20.23 15.36 -13.61
C ILE A 970 -19.73 13.92 -13.55
N MET A 971 -19.69 13.37 -12.34
CA MET A 971 -19.42 11.95 -12.09
C MET A 971 -20.65 11.33 -11.44
N TYR A 972 -21.03 10.13 -11.87
CA TYR A 972 -22.21 9.46 -11.34
C TYR A 972 -21.99 7.97 -11.07
N SER A 973 -22.84 7.45 -10.17
CA SER A 973 -22.94 6.06 -9.74
C SER A 973 -21.84 5.51 -8.82
N ALA A 974 -22.17 4.39 -8.18
CA ALA A 974 -21.29 3.47 -7.50
C ALA A 974 -21.67 2.04 -7.90
N TRP A 975 -20.68 1.14 -7.95
CA TRP A 975 -20.91 -0.27 -8.24
C TRP A 975 -21.54 -1.01 -7.05
N THR A 976 -22.76 -1.51 -7.22
CA THR A 976 -23.47 -2.39 -6.29
C THR A 976 -23.96 -3.64 -6.99
N SER A 977 -24.05 -4.75 -6.26
CA SER A 977 -24.41 -6.08 -6.78
C SER A 977 -25.59 -6.66 -6.01
N ARG A 978 -26.21 -7.72 -6.55
CA ARG A 978 -27.24 -8.47 -5.83
C ARG A 978 -26.77 -8.99 -4.47
N TRP A 979 -25.48 -9.32 -4.35
CA TRP A 979 -24.92 -9.88 -3.13
C TRP A 979 -24.88 -8.88 -1.98
N ASP A 980 -24.87 -7.58 -2.29
CA ASP A 980 -24.97 -6.53 -1.28
C ASP A 980 -26.37 -6.49 -0.60
N LEU A 981 -27.39 -7.15 -1.18
CA LEU A 981 -28.78 -7.12 -0.71
C LEU A 981 -29.41 -8.51 -0.47
N GLU A 982 -29.00 -9.55 -1.20
CA GLU A 982 -29.60 -10.90 -1.11
C GLU A 982 -29.17 -11.65 0.17
N ARG A 983 -27.98 -11.35 0.72
CA ARG A 983 -27.39 -12.15 1.81
C ARG A 983 -26.92 -11.35 3.02
N ASP A 984 -26.86 -10.03 2.88
CA ASP A 984 -26.34 -9.10 3.87
C ASP A 984 -27.41 -8.03 4.12
N ASN A 985 -27.58 -7.53 5.35
CA ASN A 985 -28.62 -6.56 5.78
C ASN A 985 -28.55 -5.16 5.10
N GLY A 986 -28.15 -5.06 3.84
CA GLY A 986 -28.13 -3.83 3.04
C GLY A 986 -26.99 -2.84 3.34
N LEU A 987 -26.19 -3.06 4.38
CA LEU A 987 -25.12 -2.13 4.80
C LEU A 987 -24.12 -1.83 3.68
N ALA A 988 -23.69 -2.82 2.90
CA ALA A 988 -22.72 -2.61 1.83
C ALA A 988 -23.27 -1.71 0.71
N TYR A 989 -24.55 -1.87 0.36
CA TYR A 989 -25.25 -0.98 -0.56
C TYR A 989 -25.26 0.45 -0.03
N VAL A 990 -25.70 0.65 1.23
CA VAL A 990 -25.73 1.98 1.88
C VAL A 990 -24.33 2.59 1.94
N ALA A 991 -23.31 1.83 2.33
CA ALA A 991 -21.96 2.33 2.54
C ALA A 991 -21.28 2.78 1.24
N LYS A 992 -21.39 2.00 0.16
CA LYS A 992 -20.86 2.35 -1.17
C LYS A 992 -21.46 3.66 -1.67
N HIS A 993 -22.76 3.82 -1.47
CA HIS A 993 -23.52 4.96 -1.91
C HIS A 993 -23.38 6.19 -1.01
N ALA A 994 -23.19 6.01 0.29
CA ALA A 994 -22.85 7.08 1.23
C ALA A 994 -21.48 7.67 0.91
N LEU A 995 -20.49 6.83 0.60
CA LEU A 995 -19.18 7.27 0.16
C LEU A 995 -19.27 8.11 -1.12
N ALA A 996 -19.99 7.60 -2.13
CA ALA A 996 -20.25 8.32 -3.38
C ALA A 996 -20.94 9.67 -3.12
N PHE A 997 -21.96 9.70 -2.26
CA PHE A 997 -22.68 10.91 -1.88
C PHE A 997 -21.76 11.96 -1.22
N CYS A 998 -20.95 11.57 -0.24
CA CYS A 998 -20.01 12.47 0.42
C CYS A 998 -18.92 13.00 -0.52
N TRP A 999 -18.68 12.33 -1.64
CA TRP A 999 -17.75 12.76 -2.69
C TRP A 999 -18.42 13.54 -3.82
N GLY A 1000 -19.72 13.83 -3.72
CA GLY A 1000 -20.45 14.53 -4.77
C GLY A 1000 -20.62 13.70 -6.06
N VAL A 1001 -20.43 12.39 -5.98
CA VAL A 1001 -20.73 11.48 -7.08
C VAL A 1001 -22.25 11.30 -7.15
N LYS A 1002 -22.85 11.85 -8.21
CA LYS A 1002 -24.31 11.88 -8.40
C LYS A 1002 -24.93 10.48 -8.37
N PRO A 1003 -26.19 10.38 -7.94
CA PRO A 1003 -26.92 9.13 -8.08
C PRO A 1003 -27.08 8.74 -9.55
N GLY A 1004 -27.15 7.44 -9.80
CA GLY A 1004 -27.27 6.91 -11.14
C GLY A 1004 -26.83 5.45 -11.26
N TRP A 1005 -27.24 4.87 -12.38
CA TRP A 1005 -27.03 3.49 -12.78
C TRP A 1005 -27.61 2.44 -11.80
N ASN A 1006 -28.67 2.78 -11.05
CA ASN A 1006 -29.34 1.79 -10.19
C ASN A 1006 -29.96 0.65 -11.01
N ILE A 1007 -29.91 -0.56 -10.45
CA ILE A 1007 -30.53 -1.74 -11.06
C ILE A 1007 -31.92 -1.90 -10.44
N LEU A 1008 -32.98 -1.95 -11.27
CA LEU A 1008 -34.37 -2.08 -10.81
C LEU A 1008 -34.56 -3.23 -9.81
N ASN A 1009 -33.96 -4.38 -10.07
CA ASN A 1009 -34.06 -5.54 -9.18
C ASN A 1009 -33.47 -5.28 -7.78
N LEU A 1010 -32.45 -4.42 -7.66
CA LEU A 1010 -31.89 -4.04 -6.35
C LEU A 1010 -32.88 -3.23 -5.52
N LEU A 1011 -33.77 -2.48 -6.15
CA LEU A 1011 -34.76 -1.65 -5.46
C LEU A 1011 -36.04 -2.42 -5.08
N TYR A 1012 -36.33 -3.56 -5.74
CA TYR A 1012 -37.65 -4.21 -5.61
C TYR A 1012 -37.68 -5.74 -5.47
N ARG A 1013 -36.58 -6.48 -5.74
CA ARG A 1013 -36.64 -7.96 -5.81
C ARG A 1013 -35.94 -8.73 -4.71
N TYR A 1014 -34.97 -8.14 -4.02
CA TYR A 1014 -34.17 -8.84 -3.00
C TYR A 1014 -34.67 -8.56 -1.59
N ASP A 1015 -34.47 -9.47 -0.65
CA ASP A 1015 -35.02 -9.38 0.72
C ASP A 1015 -34.73 -8.02 1.41
N ASN A 1016 -33.51 -7.48 1.25
CA ASN A 1016 -33.12 -6.20 1.85
C ASN A 1016 -33.38 -4.97 0.94
N HIS A 1017 -34.21 -5.10 -0.10
CA HIS A 1017 -34.56 -4.00 -0.99
C HIS A 1017 -35.18 -2.76 -0.29
N PRO A 1018 -35.94 -2.86 0.83
CA PRO A 1018 -36.50 -1.66 1.47
C PRO A 1018 -35.43 -0.69 1.99
N VAL A 1019 -34.26 -1.21 2.40
CA VAL A 1019 -33.10 -0.40 2.78
C VAL A 1019 -32.50 0.31 1.56
N ALA A 1020 -32.39 -0.39 0.43
CA ALA A 1020 -31.91 0.20 -0.81
C ALA A 1020 -32.82 1.34 -1.31
N LEU A 1021 -34.14 1.12 -1.31
CA LEU A 1021 -35.12 2.12 -1.73
C LEU A 1021 -35.13 3.34 -0.80
N SER A 1022 -35.30 3.14 0.51
CA SER A 1022 -35.40 4.24 1.48
C SER A 1022 -34.11 5.07 1.59
N SER A 1023 -32.94 4.46 1.53
CA SER A 1023 -31.65 5.17 1.51
C SER A 1023 -31.41 5.92 0.20
N SER A 1024 -31.95 5.43 -0.92
CA SER A 1024 -31.89 6.11 -2.22
C SER A 1024 -32.78 7.35 -2.26
N LEU A 1025 -34.05 7.24 -1.83
CA LEU A 1025 -34.97 8.38 -1.76
C LEU A 1025 -34.41 9.54 -0.92
N ARG A 1026 -33.82 9.22 0.24
CA ARG A 1026 -33.15 10.21 1.09
C ARG A 1026 -31.97 10.89 0.38
N ARG A 1027 -31.16 10.12 -0.34
CA ARG A 1027 -30.04 10.66 -1.14
C ARG A 1027 -30.52 11.56 -2.26
N TYR A 1028 -31.58 11.20 -2.98
CA TYR A 1028 -32.11 12.01 -4.07
C TYR A 1028 -32.62 13.36 -3.56
N ALA A 1029 -33.41 13.35 -2.48
CA ALA A 1029 -33.89 14.58 -1.82
C ALA A 1029 -32.74 15.47 -1.32
N ALA A 1030 -31.71 14.86 -0.72
CA ALA A 1030 -30.54 15.59 -0.24
C ALA A 1030 -29.73 16.21 -1.40
N TYR A 1031 -29.52 15.46 -2.50
CA TYR A 1031 -28.85 15.95 -3.69
C TYR A 1031 -29.59 17.14 -4.31
N ARG A 1032 -30.92 17.07 -4.45
CA ARG A 1032 -31.76 18.17 -4.93
C ARG A 1032 -31.56 19.45 -4.13
N THR A 1033 -31.52 19.31 -2.82
CA THR A 1033 -31.39 20.44 -1.90
C THR A 1033 -29.98 21.05 -1.94
N ALA A 1034 -28.94 20.25 -2.21
CA ALA A 1034 -27.54 20.67 -2.15
C ALA A 1034 -26.81 20.71 -3.50
N ARG A 1035 -27.51 20.83 -4.64
CA ARG A 1035 -26.91 20.86 -5.99
C ARG A 1035 -25.77 21.88 -6.13
N LYS A 1036 -25.90 23.05 -5.49
CA LYS A 1036 -24.85 24.09 -5.52
C LYS A 1036 -23.51 23.65 -4.91
N PHE A 1037 -23.51 22.63 -4.04
CA PHE A 1037 -22.32 22.02 -3.48
C PHE A 1037 -21.95 20.73 -4.21
N LEU A 1038 -22.90 19.80 -4.33
CA LEU A 1038 -22.66 18.42 -4.77
C LEU A 1038 -22.76 18.22 -6.30
N VAL A 1039 -22.93 19.29 -7.07
CA VAL A 1039 -22.86 19.29 -8.54
C VAL A 1039 -21.95 20.41 -9.03
N TYR A 1040 -22.05 21.59 -8.43
CA TYR A 1040 -21.35 22.80 -8.87
C TYR A 1040 -20.19 23.23 -7.97
N GLY A 1041 -20.06 22.62 -6.80
CA GLY A 1041 -19.13 23.07 -5.77
C GLY A 1041 -17.74 22.49 -5.93
N GLN A 1042 -16.75 23.23 -5.43
CA GLN A 1042 -15.39 22.74 -5.25
C GLN A 1042 -15.35 21.85 -4.00
N MET A 1043 -14.77 20.64 -4.13
CA MET A 1043 -14.46 19.82 -2.97
C MET A 1043 -13.33 20.46 -2.14
N LEU A 1044 -13.56 20.61 -0.83
CA LEU A 1044 -12.57 21.10 0.12
C LEU A 1044 -11.90 19.95 0.87
N ARG A 1045 -10.94 20.27 1.74
CA ARG A 1045 -10.24 19.29 2.58
C ARG A 1045 -11.24 18.44 3.39
N PRO A 1046 -11.17 17.10 3.37
CA PRO A 1046 -12.02 16.29 4.25
C PRO A 1046 -11.85 16.69 5.72
N PRO A 1047 -12.93 16.88 6.47
CA PRO A 1047 -12.86 17.36 7.84
C PRO A 1047 -12.48 16.25 8.81
N VAL A 1048 -11.99 16.65 9.98
CA VAL A 1048 -11.75 15.70 11.09
C VAL A 1048 -13.09 15.40 11.75
N ILE A 1049 -13.62 14.21 11.46
CA ILE A 1049 -14.88 13.70 12.02
C ILE A 1049 -14.54 12.72 13.15
N ARG A 1050 -15.03 13.02 14.35
CA ARG A 1050 -14.97 12.12 15.51
C ARG A 1050 -16.33 11.50 15.73
N THR A 1051 -16.39 10.17 15.72
CA THR A 1051 -17.60 9.39 15.98
C THR A 1051 -17.47 8.70 17.34
N ALA A 1052 -18.58 8.55 18.08
CA ALA A 1052 -18.55 7.79 19.34
C ALA A 1052 -18.38 6.28 19.08
N VAL A 1053 -18.91 5.78 17.96
CA VAL A 1053 -18.81 4.39 17.55
C VAL A 1053 -17.55 4.18 16.70
N PRO A 1054 -16.78 3.10 16.92
CA PRO A 1054 -15.64 2.73 16.08
C PRO A 1054 -16.05 2.47 14.62
N ALA A 1055 -15.05 2.43 13.71
CA ALA A 1055 -15.30 2.04 12.31
C ALA A 1055 -16.04 0.70 12.20
N VAL A 1056 -17.06 0.64 11.35
CA VAL A 1056 -17.94 -0.52 11.18
C VAL A 1056 -17.40 -1.47 10.10
N PRO A 1057 -17.48 -2.80 10.31
CA PRO A 1057 -17.13 -3.77 9.30
C PRO A 1057 -18.18 -3.77 8.19
N VAL A 1058 -17.73 -3.58 6.95
CA VAL A 1058 -18.55 -3.65 5.75
C VAL A 1058 -18.05 -4.80 4.90
N LYS A 1059 -18.97 -5.70 4.55
CA LYS A 1059 -18.72 -6.79 3.61
C LYS A 1059 -18.86 -6.26 2.19
N TRP A 1060 -17.74 -5.82 1.64
CA TRP A 1060 -17.72 -5.08 0.39
C TRP A 1060 -17.72 -6.05 -0.80
N CYS A 1061 -18.91 -6.43 -1.30
CA CYS A 1061 -19.04 -7.35 -2.42
C CYS A 1061 -18.45 -6.78 -3.71
N ILE A 1062 -17.75 -7.64 -4.47
CA ILE A 1062 -16.95 -7.29 -5.65
C ILE A 1062 -17.62 -7.86 -6.91
N SER A 1063 -17.73 -7.05 -7.97
CA SER A 1063 -18.28 -7.50 -9.26
C SER A 1063 -19.68 -8.16 -9.11
N TYR A 1064 -20.01 -9.12 -9.97
CA TYR A 1064 -21.25 -9.90 -9.94
C TYR A 1064 -21.12 -11.24 -9.21
N ARG A 1065 -19.99 -11.49 -8.51
CA ARG A 1065 -19.69 -12.75 -7.82
C ARG A 1065 -19.82 -12.57 -6.30
N GLN A 1066 -19.94 -13.68 -5.56
CA GLN A 1066 -20.07 -13.66 -4.09
C GLN A 1066 -18.80 -13.17 -3.36
N ASN A 1067 -17.69 -12.95 -4.06
CA ASN A 1067 -16.43 -12.52 -3.46
C ASN A 1067 -16.57 -11.12 -2.85
N TYR A 1068 -15.95 -10.90 -1.70
CA TYR A 1068 -15.99 -9.61 -1.00
C TYR A 1068 -14.65 -9.30 -0.31
N PHE A 1069 -14.40 -8.01 -0.09
CA PHE A 1069 -13.38 -7.55 0.84
C PHE A 1069 -14.01 -7.29 2.20
N SER A 1070 -13.29 -7.60 3.28
CA SER A 1070 -13.64 -7.09 4.61
C SER A 1070 -13.00 -5.71 4.76
N THR A 1071 -13.82 -4.66 4.83
CA THR A 1071 -13.33 -3.28 5.00
C THR A 1071 -13.91 -2.65 6.26
N LEU A 1072 -13.16 -1.74 6.87
CA LEU A 1072 -13.63 -0.93 8.00
C LEU A 1072 -13.94 0.46 7.49
N MET A 1073 -15.17 0.93 7.72
CA MET A 1073 -15.59 2.27 7.33
C MET A 1073 -15.97 3.10 8.54
N SER A 1074 -15.75 4.42 8.49
CA SER A 1074 -16.37 5.32 9.47
C SER A 1074 -17.89 5.07 9.48
N PRO A 1075 -18.54 5.00 10.66
CA PRO A 1075 -20.00 4.92 10.71
C PRO A 1075 -20.66 6.18 10.14
N VAL A 1076 -19.91 7.29 10.09
CA VAL A 1076 -20.32 8.54 9.44
C VAL A 1076 -19.18 9.04 8.55
N PRO A 1077 -19.11 8.62 7.26
CA PRO A 1077 -18.31 9.34 6.27
C PRO A 1077 -18.80 10.78 6.10
N GLY A 1078 -17.90 11.65 5.62
CA GLY A 1078 -18.24 13.04 5.36
C GLY A 1078 -17.14 13.81 4.64
N ASN A 1079 -17.50 14.99 4.16
CA ASN A 1079 -16.65 15.86 3.38
C ASN A 1079 -17.10 17.32 3.45
N THR A 1080 -16.28 18.24 2.94
CA THR A 1080 -16.62 19.67 2.89
C THR A 1080 -16.58 20.23 1.49
N TRP A 1081 -17.35 21.28 1.27
CA TRP A 1081 -17.61 21.84 -0.06
C TRP A 1081 -17.67 23.36 -0.02
N ARG A 1082 -17.29 23.98 -1.13
CA ARG A 1082 -17.50 25.40 -1.39
C ARG A 1082 -18.33 25.58 -2.65
N ALA A 1083 -19.48 26.24 -2.52
CA ALA A 1083 -20.31 26.56 -3.66
C ALA A 1083 -19.76 27.77 -4.45
N PRO A 1084 -20.19 27.98 -5.70
CA PRO A 1084 -19.79 29.14 -6.51
C PRO A 1084 -20.12 30.50 -5.89
N ASP A 1085 -21.14 30.57 -5.03
CA ASP A 1085 -21.51 31.78 -4.28
C ASP A 1085 -20.58 32.07 -3.08
N GLY A 1086 -19.60 31.21 -2.83
CA GLY A 1086 -18.65 31.29 -1.71
C GLY A 1086 -19.15 30.65 -0.42
N SER A 1087 -20.40 30.17 -0.35
CA SER A 1087 -20.91 29.47 0.83
C SER A 1087 -20.17 28.15 1.06
N PHE A 1088 -20.11 27.73 2.32
CA PHE A 1088 -19.46 26.50 2.75
C PHE A 1088 -20.49 25.46 3.17
N ALA A 1089 -20.24 24.18 2.87
CA ALA A 1089 -21.05 23.07 3.37
C ALA A 1089 -20.23 21.97 4.03
N LEU A 1090 -20.77 21.45 5.14
CA LEU A 1090 -20.37 20.20 5.76
C LEU A 1090 -21.39 19.13 5.38
N VAL A 1091 -20.92 18.07 4.72
CA VAL A 1091 -21.76 16.95 4.25
C VAL A 1091 -21.35 15.69 5.00
N LEU A 1092 -22.31 15.06 5.65
CA LEU A 1092 -22.15 13.84 6.45
C LEU A 1092 -23.15 12.79 5.98
N TYR A 1093 -22.84 11.52 6.20
CA TYR A 1093 -23.78 10.43 5.93
C TYR A 1093 -23.61 9.33 6.97
N ASN A 1094 -24.64 8.99 7.72
CA ASN A 1094 -24.59 7.86 8.64
C ASN A 1094 -24.95 6.57 7.91
N ILE A 1095 -24.04 5.59 7.90
CA ILE A 1095 -24.25 4.30 7.21
C ILE A 1095 -24.92 3.25 8.10
N THR A 1096 -25.02 3.51 9.40
CA THR A 1096 -25.54 2.57 10.39
C THR A 1096 -27.04 2.70 10.58
N GLU A 1097 -27.67 1.65 11.14
CA GLU A 1097 -29.10 1.59 11.47
C GLU A 1097 -29.47 2.37 12.74
N GLN A 1098 -28.48 2.91 13.45
CA GLN A 1098 -28.67 3.68 14.67
C GLN A 1098 -28.23 5.12 14.46
N GLU A 1099 -28.82 6.04 15.20
CA GLU A 1099 -28.38 7.43 15.23
C GLU A 1099 -26.93 7.51 15.74
N GLN A 1100 -26.09 8.31 15.08
CA GLN A 1100 -24.68 8.42 15.42
C GLN A 1100 -24.32 9.83 15.91
N PRO A 1101 -23.89 10.00 17.17
CA PRO A 1101 -23.34 11.28 17.63
C PRO A 1101 -21.96 11.50 17.01
N VAL A 1102 -21.76 12.69 16.45
CA VAL A 1102 -20.50 13.09 15.82
C VAL A 1102 -20.08 14.49 16.25
N SER A 1103 -18.76 14.68 16.29
CA SER A 1103 -18.12 15.97 16.51
C SER A 1103 -17.17 16.25 15.35
N VAL A 1104 -17.40 17.33 14.62
CA VAL A 1104 -16.60 17.73 13.45
C VAL A 1104 -15.81 19.00 13.77
N THR A 1105 -14.50 18.98 13.53
CA THR A 1105 -13.64 20.15 13.75
C THR A 1105 -13.40 20.86 12.41
N LEU A 1106 -13.70 22.15 12.36
CA LEU A 1106 -13.54 23.00 11.18
C LEU A 1106 -12.61 24.17 11.51
N ASP A 1107 -11.40 24.15 10.95
CA ASP A 1107 -10.42 25.22 11.09
C ASP A 1107 -10.70 26.38 10.13
N ARG A 1108 -10.76 27.60 10.66
CA ARG A 1108 -11.15 28.81 9.92
C ARG A 1108 -10.18 29.10 8.78
N LYS A 1109 -8.88 28.91 8.96
CA LYS A 1109 -7.87 29.19 7.91
C LYS A 1109 -7.91 28.14 6.81
N THR A 1110 -7.97 26.87 7.19
CA THR A 1110 -7.99 25.70 6.30
C THR A 1110 -9.18 25.77 5.35
N TYR A 1111 -10.35 26.12 5.87
CA TYR A 1111 -11.60 26.16 5.11
C TYR A 1111 -11.98 27.56 4.61
N GLN A 1112 -11.21 28.58 4.99
CA GLN A 1112 -11.51 30.00 4.70
C GLN A 1112 -12.94 30.37 5.14
N LEU A 1113 -13.31 30.03 6.38
CA LEU A 1113 -14.65 30.25 6.89
C LEU A 1113 -14.87 31.72 7.23
N GLY A 1114 -16.00 32.28 6.76
CA GLY A 1114 -16.50 33.59 7.17
C GLY A 1114 -17.10 33.61 8.57
N ASN A 1115 -17.63 34.76 8.97
CA ASN A 1115 -18.31 34.95 10.27
C ASN A 1115 -19.81 34.59 10.25
N GLY A 1116 -20.25 33.82 9.25
CA GLY A 1116 -21.64 33.41 9.09
C GLY A 1116 -22.16 32.49 10.19
N THR A 1117 -23.44 32.15 10.10
CA THR A 1117 -24.09 31.15 10.97
C THR A 1117 -24.38 29.87 10.19
N PHE A 1118 -24.16 28.71 10.83
CA PHE A 1118 -24.56 27.43 10.25
C PHE A 1118 -26.08 27.30 10.24
N ARG A 1119 -26.62 26.62 9.22
CA ARG A 1119 -28.02 26.17 9.16
C ARG A 1119 -28.09 24.75 8.61
N ALA A 1120 -29.11 24.00 9.02
CA ALA A 1120 -29.39 22.67 8.49
C ALA A 1120 -30.07 22.79 7.12
N LEU A 1121 -29.37 22.38 6.06
CA LEU A 1121 -29.91 22.34 4.72
C LEU A 1121 -30.68 21.03 4.47
N TYR A 1122 -30.16 19.90 4.96
CA TYR A 1122 -30.85 18.62 4.91
C TYR A 1122 -30.45 17.72 6.11
N PRO A 1123 -31.40 16.98 6.72
CA PRO A 1123 -32.83 17.24 6.65
C PRO A 1123 -33.15 18.62 7.26
N ALA A 1124 -34.25 19.24 6.82
CA ALA A 1124 -34.70 20.49 7.41
C ALA A 1124 -34.93 20.30 8.93
N GLY A 1125 -34.46 21.25 9.74
CA GLY A 1125 -34.60 21.19 11.20
C GLY A 1125 -33.61 20.27 11.92
N GLN A 1126 -32.61 19.70 11.22
CA GLN A 1126 -31.54 18.95 11.87
C GLN A 1126 -30.90 19.76 13.00
N SER A 1127 -30.94 19.23 14.22
CA SER A 1127 -30.34 19.86 15.39
C SER A 1127 -28.82 19.67 15.39
N PHE A 1128 -28.10 20.74 15.71
CA PHE A 1128 -26.66 20.75 15.91
C PHE A 1128 -26.27 21.88 16.87
N THR A 1129 -25.06 21.82 17.40
CA THR A 1129 -24.45 22.89 18.19
C THR A 1129 -23.14 23.28 17.52
N ALA A 1130 -22.98 24.57 17.22
CA ALA A 1130 -21.73 25.14 16.72
C ALA A 1130 -21.00 25.80 17.88
N ILE A 1131 -19.93 25.16 18.36
CA ILE A 1131 -19.12 25.64 19.48
C ILE A 1131 -17.91 26.38 18.90
N PRO A 1132 -17.67 27.65 19.24
CA PRO A 1132 -16.43 28.32 18.87
C PRO A 1132 -15.20 27.56 19.39
N ASP A 1133 -14.18 27.41 18.55
CA ASP A 1133 -12.89 26.80 18.91
C ASP A 1133 -11.77 27.81 18.59
N ALA A 1134 -10.60 27.72 19.22
CA ALA A 1134 -9.56 28.76 19.18
C ALA A 1134 -9.16 29.20 17.76
N ASN A 1135 -9.23 28.27 16.78
CA ASN A 1135 -8.90 28.53 15.38
C ASN A 1135 -10.10 28.36 14.41
N GLY A 1136 -11.33 28.19 14.91
CA GLY A 1136 -12.48 27.91 14.04
C GLY A 1136 -13.76 27.56 14.79
N CYS A 1137 -14.41 26.45 14.43
CA CYS A 1137 -15.57 25.95 15.15
C CYS A 1137 -15.60 24.42 15.22
N ARG A 1138 -16.34 23.91 16.21
CA ARG A 1138 -16.65 22.51 16.38
C ARG A 1138 -18.15 22.31 16.26
N ILE A 1139 -18.56 21.51 15.28
CA ILE A 1139 -19.96 21.15 15.08
C ILE A 1139 -20.23 19.83 15.81
N GLN A 1140 -21.19 19.84 16.72
CA GLN A 1140 -21.71 18.63 17.38
C GLN A 1140 -23.14 18.37 16.94
N LEU A 1141 -23.43 17.15 16.52
CA LEU A 1141 -24.77 16.76 16.10
C LEU A 1141 -24.95 15.25 16.20
N LYS A 1142 -26.19 14.80 16.12
CA LYS A 1142 -26.53 13.39 15.95
C LYS A 1142 -27.05 13.16 14.53
N VAL A 1143 -26.38 12.29 13.79
CA VAL A 1143 -26.69 12.02 12.37
C VAL A 1143 -27.71 10.87 12.31
N PRO A 1144 -28.91 11.07 11.73
CA PRO A 1144 -29.96 10.05 11.70
C PRO A 1144 -29.54 8.76 10.99
N PRO A 1145 -30.10 7.59 11.36
CA PRO A 1145 -29.78 6.30 10.72
C PRO A 1145 -29.85 6.33 9.20
N GLN A 1146 -28.88 5.73 8.51
CA GLN A 1146 -28.87 5.53 7.05
C GLN A 1146 -29.22 6.80 6.24
N SER A 1147 -28.83 7.98 6.73
CA SER A 1147 -29.27 9.28 6.20
C SER A 1147 -28.11 10.24 5.97
N PRO A 1148 -28.20 11.08 4.92
CA PRO A 1148 -27.31 12.22 4.76
C PRO A 1148 -27.71 13.37 5.71
N VAL A 1149 -26.74 14.16 6.12
CA VAL A 1149 -26.91 15.48 6.75
C VAL A 1149 -26.03 16.49 6.03
N ILE A 1150 -26.58 17.68 5.78
CA ILE A 1150 -25.89 18.78 5.12
C ILE A 1150 -26.11 20.04 5.95
N LEU A 1151 -25.02 20.63 6.44
CA LEU A 1151 -25.03 21.92 7.09
C LEU A 1151 -24.36 22.94 6.18
N GLU A 1152 -24.96 24.12 6.07
CA GLU A 1152 -24.46 25.23 5.27
C GLU A 1152 -24.07 26.39 6.18
N LEU A 1153 -22.94 27.03 5.89
CA LEU A 1153 -22.53 28.30 6.47
C LEU A 1153 -22.76 29.42 5.44
N THR A 1154 -23.69 30.33 5.75
CA THR A 1154 -23.99 31.49 4.92
C THR A 1154 -23.37 32.76 5.53
N GLY A 1155 -22.44 33.39 4.81
CA GLY A 1155 -21.75 34.62 5.22
C GLY A 1155 -20.28 34.59 4.80
N LYS A 1156 -19.82 35.66 4.12
CA LYS A 1156 -18.40 35.81 3.72
C LYS A 1156 -17.49 36.07 4.91
#